data_AF-D8PQS1-F1
#
_entry.id   AF-D8PQS1-F1
#
_cell.length_a   1.000
_cell.length_b   1.000
_cell.length_c   1.000
_cell.angle_alpha   90.00
_cell.angle_beta   90.00
_cell.angle_gamma   90.00
#
_symmetry.space_group_name_H-M   'P 1'
#
loop_
_entity.id
_entity.type
_entity.pdbx_description
1 polymer ?
#
loop_
_entity_poly.entity_id
_entity_poly.type
_entity_poly.pdbx_seq_one_letter_code
_entity_poly.pdbx_strand_id
1 'polypeptide(L)'
;MPKAAPGPSQSSTRAALRRNQACRSCRKRKLKCDAARPHCGTCVRQWKVTISVPAPVGYAHPTEPQCCYDPVEGLTPTPTTPGKDPYDKIKELEEQIAQLKRQVQEQPSAESSSGSSSHKPSPLNASTSSPGNTASIPPAANGSHLPSRPTTHEIGAHVFNAHTPTTTTASASPKDDTTLISPNSGTAVSIARHESPDPDPFMELLYSGWDPQLPDRRSLNHYVDIYFKRDPCAQRVLHRPSFLASLHLSPRDPGFPHSALLHAICASASRWTSQDVTTLPDGSRRDSFAEYHASKTRQYIDKTMASGEDIFAVMQACIILSWYFYQEGRWVEVWIFAAFQTRVAVPLRLNYPGTFCTHSNNSPGAYLAPPKDFRDLESRRRTWWMTILFDRIASVGGWLHAIDERDLGTEFPLRSQDFEEENPVPSNPQDLATPDIFTRHPPMYTDSFLLFMKAIMLFGRVTDFNVRGNLRNPTGPTRHQNPFLIPGFTELDNLVAHDFLHNLPQIYRHCGVSDAPDGSTIDTDLYMVHIVPHAATITLHNPYVDFDDRSCVSTSRCIHAARAILSAYYKLSATSLDITRLHPFATICWYLAAVVEVQLCKYFIEIGDLDSEQNVWGEINVLRFAMLEYGRRSPIGTRQERLLQGLMREIIRMTTQKQPLEVGFPLYPFSHSTAFAKDAVSQPLANEPLPAPLPMSISTADLSPYAGMGGMGANTAGMGGHTASMGGNTASMGGNTAGDIASLWMGNGTGL
;
A
#
# COMPACT_ATOMS: atom_id res chain seq x y z
N MET A 1 -8.24 -18.29 -60.46
CA MET A 1 -9.35 -18.90 -59.68
C MET A 1 -8.98 -20.35 -59.37
N PRO A 2 -9.51 -20.98 -58.30
CA PRO A 2 -10.31 -20.44 -57.20
C PRO A 2 -9.68 -20.59 -55.80
N LYS A 3 -10.32 -20.02 -54.77
CA LYS A 3 -9.98 -20.15 -53.33
C LYS A 3 -10.33 -21.54 -52.79
N ALA A 4 -9.56 -22.02 -51.81
CA ALA A 4 -9.97 -23.07 -50.86
C ALA A 4 -10.31 -22.44 -49.49
N ALA A 5 -11.23 -23.05 -48.73
CA ALA A 5 -11.87 -22.44 -47.56
C ALA A 5 -11.15 -22.74 -46.22
N PRO A 6 -11.22 -21.84 -45.22
CA PRO A 6 -10.83 -22.14 -43.85
C PRO A 6 -11.90 -22.96 -43.11
N GLY A 7 -11.47 -23.91 -42.28
CA GLY A 7 -12.35 -24.76 -41.48
C GLY A 7 -12.95 -24.05 -40.24
N PRO A 8 -14.01 -24.62 -39.62
CA PRO A 8 -14.76 -23.98 -38.55
C PRO A 8 -14.04 -24.08 -37.19
N SER A 9 -13.70 -22.92 -36.60
CA SER A 9 -13.27 -22.81 -35.21
C SER A 9 -14.45 -22.88 -34.25
N GLN A 10 -14.50 -23.90 -33.38
CA GLN A 10 -15.51 -23.97 -32.32
C GLN A 10 -15.17 -23.02 -31.17
N SER A 11 -15.79 -21.83 -31.17
CA SER A 11 -15.80 -20.93 -30.02
C SER A 11 -17.00 -21.23 -29.11
N SER A 12 -16.73 -21.80 -27.92
CA SER A 12 -17.77 -22.06 -26.91
C SER A 12 -18.09 -20.79 -26.10
N THR A 13 -18.87 -19.88 -26.67
CA THR A 13 -19.54 -18.81 -25.92
C THR A 13 -20.62 -19.42 -25.02
N ARG A 14 -20.30 -19.65 -23.74
CA ARG A 14 -21.27 -20.11 -22.73
C ARG A 14 -22.41 -19.10 -22.60
N ALA A 15 -23.61 -19.50 -23.04
CA ALA A 15 -24.84 -18.72 -22.85
C ALA A 15 -25.11 -18.45 -21.36
N ALA A 16 -25.70 -17.30 -21.07
CA ALA A 16 -26.11 -16.95 -19.72
C ALA A 16 -27.17 -17.94 -19.19
N LEU A 17 -26.96 -18.45 -17.97
CA LEU A 17 -27.89 -19.37 -17.32
C LEU A 17 -29.25 -18.69 -17.10
N ARG A 18 -30.34 -19.40 -17.38
CA ARG A 18 -31.71 -18.91 -17.13
C ARG A 18 -31.99 -18.85 -15.62
N ARG A 19 -32.97 -18.03 -15.23
CA ARG A 19 -33.42 -17.90 -13.82
C ARG A 19 -33.66 -19.30 -13.22
N ASN A 20 -33.17 -19.50 -11.99
CA ASN A 20 -33.23 -20.74 -11.21
C ASN A 20 -32.37 -21.94 -11.67
N GLN A 21 -31.56 -21.85 -12.74
CA GLN A 21 -30.70 -22.97 -13.16
C GLN A 21 -29.43 -23.19 -12.30
N ALA A 22 -29.00 -22.20 -11.52
CA ALA A 22 -27.87 -22.35 -10.61
C ALA A 22 -28.23 -23.25 -9.39
N CYS A 23 -27.30 -24.04 -8.88
CA CYS A 23 -27.54 -24.83 -7.65
C CYS A 23 -27.79 -23.93 -6.42
N ARG A 24 -28.43 -24.48 -5.37
CA ARG A 24 -28.77 -23.75 -4.14
C ARG A 24 -27.53 -23.22 -3.43
N SER A 25 -26.46 -24.02 -3.36
CA SER A 25 -25.21 -23.67 -2.68
C SER A 25 -24.50 -22.47 -3.33
N CYS A 26 -24.41 -22.44 -4.67
CA CYS A 26 -23.85 -21.29 -5.39
C CYS A 26 -24.75 -20.05 -5.29
N ARG A 27 -26.10 -20.21 -5.33
CA ARG A 27 -27.02 -19.09 -5.09
C ARG A 27 -26.84 -18.48 -3.69
N LYS A 28 -26.84 -19.30 -2.64
CA LYS A 28 -26.65 -18.86 -1.24
C LYS A 28 -25.30 -18.14 -1.05
N ARG A 29 -24.24 -18.61 -1.71
CA ARG A 29 -22.89 -18.03 -1.64
C ARG A 29 -22.60 -16.93 -2.67
N LYS A 30 -23.59 -16.56 -3.51
CA LYS A 30 -23.45 -15.61 -4.65
C LYS A 30 -22.29 -15.95 -5.61
N LEU A 31 -21.98 -17.23 -5.79
CA LEU A 31 -20.89 -17.71 -6.64
C LEU A 31 -21.37 -18.07 -8.06
N LYS A 32 -20.49 -17.92 -9.06
CA LYS A 32 -20.75 -18.34 -10.45
C LYS A 32 -20.96 -19.86 -10.49
N CYS A 33 -22.15 -20.29 -10.90
CA CYS A 33 -22.51 -21.68 -11.14
C CYS A 33 -22.36 -22.01 -12.63
N ASP A 34 -22.01 -23.25 -12.98
CA ASP A 34 -21.99 -23.77 -14.36
C ASP A 34 -23.13 -24.77 -14.66
N ALA A 35 -24.02 -24.98 -13.68
CA ALA A 35 -25.20 -25.86 -13.74
C ALA A 35 -24.94 -27.34 -14.09
N ALA A 36 -23.70 -27.83 -14.02
CA ALA A 36 -23.38 -29.24 -14.26
C ALA A 36 -24.04 -30.15 -13.21
N ARG A 37 -24.54 -31.32 -13.63
CA ARG A 37 -25.19 -32.33 -12.78
C ARG A 37 -24.32 -33.60 -12.76
N PRO A 38 -24.23 -34.35 -11.63
CA PRO A 38 -24.96 -34.14 -10.36
C PRO A 38 -24.50 -32.92 -9.55
N HIS A 39 -23.25 -32.46 -9.73
CA HIS A 39 -22.69 -31.32 -8.98
C HIS A 39 -22.03 -30.29 -9.89
N CYS A 40 -22.21 -28.99 -9.58
CA CYS A 40 -21.57 -27.91 -10.31
C CYS A 40 -20.07 -27.82 -10.01
N GLY A 41 -19.25 -27.40 -10.98
CA GLY A 41 -17.79 -27.34 -10.84
C GLY A 41 -17.29 -26.39 -9.74
N THR A 42 -18.12 -25.43 -9.34
CA THR A 42 -17.83 -24.54 -8.19
C THR A 42 -18.04 -25.24 -6.85
N CYS A 43 -19.09 -26.06 -6.69
CA CYS A 43 -19.29 -26.83 -5.46
C CYS A 43 -18.33 -28.02 -5.34
N VAL A 44 -17.97 -28.68 -6.44
CA VAL A 44 -16.95 -29.73 -6.44
C VAL A 44 -15.60 -29.18 -5.97
N ARG A 45 -15.18 -28.01 -6.46
CA ARG A 45 -13.94 -27.35 -5.99
C ARG A 45 -14.00 -26.99 -4.51
N GLN A 46 -15.12 -26.42 -4.05
CA GLN A 46 -15.26 -26.06 -2.63
C GLN A 46 -15.25 -27.30 -1.72
N TRP A 47 -15.87 -28.40 -2.14
CA TRP A 47 -15.81 -29.68 -1.42
C TRP A 47 -14.39 -30.25 -1.36
N LYS A 48 -13.65 -30.23 -2.48
CA LYS A 48 -12.23 -30.64 -2.51
C LYS A 48 -11.36 -29.85 -1.52
N VAL A 49 -11.60 -28.54 -1.39
CA VAL A 49 -10.91 -27.68 -0.39
C VAL A 49 -11.32 -28.03 1.05
N THR A 50 -12.57 -28.42 1.28
CA THR A 50 -13.02 -28.86 2.62
C THR A 50 -12.34 -30.16 3.05
N ILE A 51 -12.23 -31.15 2.15
CA ILE A 51 -11.66 -32.47 2.48
C ILE A 51 -10.11 -32.50 2.44
N SER A 52 -9.44 -31.49 1.89
CA SER A 52 -7.97 -31.44 1.80
C SER A 52 -7.28 -31.03 3.10
N VAL A 53 -8.03 -30.59 4.12
CA VAL A 53 -7.53 -30.37 5.48
C VAL A 53 -7.95 -31.52 6.39
N PRO A 54 -7.15 -31.97 7.37
CA PRO A 54 -7.58 -32.98 8.33
C PRO A 54 -8.85 -32.53 9.07
N ALA A 55 -9.80 -33.45 9.24
CA ALA A 55 -11.04 -33.13 9.97
C ALA A 55 -10.73 -32.93 11.47
N PRO A 56 -11.31 -31.90 12.12
CA PRO A 56 -11.20 -31.74 13.58
C PRO A 56 -11.71 -32.97 14.33
N VAL A 57 -11.14 -33.27 15.51
CA VAL A 57 -11.50 -34.44 16.32
C VAL A 57 -13.01 -34.44 16.60
N GLY A 58 -13.70 -35.51 16.17
CA GLY A 58 -15.15 -35.66 16.30
C GLY A 58 -15.98 -35.18 15.09
N TYR A 59 -15.36 -34.57 14.07
CA TYR A 59 -16.01 -34.22 12.81
C TYR A 59 -15.60 -35.19 11.70
N ALA A 60 -16.55 -35.63 10.88
CA ALA A 60 -16.29 -36.38 9.66
C ALA A 60 -16.59 -35.48 8.44
N HIS A 61 -15.67 -35.43 7.48
CA HIS A 61 -15.89 -34.68 6.25
C HIS A 61 -17.07 -35.27 5.45
N PRO A 62 -17.89 -34.43 4.79
CA PRO A 62 -18.96 -34.92 3.93
C PRO A 62 -18.38 -35.75 2.79
N THR A 63 -18.96 -36.92 2.53
CA THR A 63 -18.49 -37.87 1.49
C THR A 63 -18.73 -37.39 0.06
N GLU A 64 -19.63 -36.42 -0.14
CA GLU A 64 -19.97 -35.87 -1.46
C GLU A 64 -20.13 -34.34 -1.43
N PRO A 65 -19.90 -33.66 -2.58
CA PRO A 65 -20.15 -32.23 -2.73
C PRO A 65 -21.59 -31.83 -2.39
N GLN A 66 -21.74 -30.93 -1.42
CA GLN A 66 -23.03 -30.36 -1.00
C GLN A 66 -23.58 -29.40 -2.07
N CYS A 67 -24.10 -29.98 -3.16
CA CYS A 67 -24.57 -29.28 -4.36
C CYS A 67 -25.94 -29.82 -4.78
N CYS A 68 -27.00 -29.30 -4.15
CA CYS A 68 -28.38 -29.58 -4.53
C CYS A 68 -28.93 -28.55 -5.52
N TYR A 69 -29.73 -29.03 -6.48
CA TYR A 69 -30.54 -28.21 -7.36
C TYR A 69 -31.99 -28.18 -6.84
N ASP A 70 -32.78 -27.19 -7.27
CA ASP A 70 -34.23 -27.31 -7.11
C ASP A 70 -34.73 -28.49 -7.94
N PRO A 71 -35.69 -29.28 -7.43
CA PRO A 71 -36.42 -30.21 -8.28
C PRO A 71 -37.12 -29.39 -9.37
N VAL A 72 -36.88 -29.77 -10.62
CA VAL A 72 -37.57 -29.19 -11.77
C VAL A 72 -38.92 -29.89 -11.84
N GLU A 73 -40.02 -29.13 -11.80
CA GLU A 73 -41.35 -29.68 -12.05
C GLU A 73 -41.35 -30.39 -13.42
N GLY A 74 -41.58 -31.71 -13.41
CA GLY A 74 -41.91 -32.49 -14.60
C GLY A 74 -40.99 -33.66 -14.99
N LEU A 75 -39.77 -33.84 -14.45
CA LEU A 75 -38.91 -34.97 -14.85
C LEU A 75 -38.07 -35.58 -13.69
N THR A 76 -38.47 -36.77 -13.24
CA THR A 76 -37.72 -37.69 -12.38
C THR A 76 -36.99 -38.76 -13.19
N PRO A 77 -35.78 -39.16 -12.75
CA PRO A 77 -35.35 -40.56 -12.86
C PRO A 77 -35.51 -41.29 -11.51
N THR A 78 -35.85 -42.57 -11.57
CA THR A 78 -36.29 -43.42 -10.46
C THR A 78 -35.18 -43.90 -9.51
N PRO A 79 -35.46 -44.09 -8.21
CA PRO A 79 -34.58 -44.81 -7.28
C PRO A 79 -34.89 -46.32 -7.26
N THR A 80 -33.87 -47.12 -6.96
CA THR A 80 -33.94 -48.59 -6.88
C THR A 80 -34.41 -49.10 -5.51
N THR A 81 -35.24 -50.13 -5.51
CA THR A 81 -35.55 -51.06 -4.38
C THR A 81 -36.37 -50.49 -3.19
N PRO A 82 -37.15 -51.35 -2.49
CA PRO A 82 -38.58 -51.04 -2.30
C PRO A 82 -39.09 -51.17 -0.85
N GLY A 83 -40.36 -50.82 -0.63
CA GLY A 83 -41.13 -51.34 0.51
C GLY A 83 -41.49 -50.36 1.63
N LYS A 84 -42.05 -49.20 1.28
CA LYS A 84 -43.15 -48.52 2.00
C LYS A 84 -43.63 -47.33 1.17
N ASP A 85 -44.92 -47.27 0.87
CA ASP A 85 -45.48 -46.18 0.08
C ASP A 85 -45.41 -44.87 0.90
N PRO A 86 -44.79 -43.79 0.38
CA PRO A 86 -44.72 -42.52 1.10
C PRO A 86 -46.10 -41.92 1.36
N TYR A 87 -47.15 -42.28 0.61
CA TYR A 87 -48.51 -41.80 0.85
C TYR A 87 -49.12 -42.36 2.14
N ASP A 88 -48.87 -43.64 2.46
CA ASP A 88 -49.32 -44.25 3.72
C ASP A 88 -48.64 -43.59 4.92
N LYS A 89 -47.35 -43.22 4.77
CA LYS A 89 -46.60 -42.52 5.81
C LYS A 89 -47.12 -41.11 6.06
N ILE A 90 -47.53 -40.40 5.01
CA ILE A 90 -48.16 -39.08 5.12
C ILE A 90 -49.51 -39.21 5.83
N LYS A 91 -50.35 -40.18 5.43
CA LYS A 91 -51.66 -40.41 6.05
C LYS A 91 -51.56 -40.81 7.52
N GLU A 92 -50.62 -41.69 7.87
CA GLU A 92 -50.31 -42.09 9.25
C GLU A 92 -49.87 -40.89 10.11
N LEU A 93 -49.07 -39.98 9.55
CA LEU A 93 -48.63 -38.76 10.23
C LEU A 93 -49.73 -37.69 10.33
N GLU A 94 -50.57 -37.53 9.31
CA GLU A 94 -51.73 -36.63 9.34
C GLU A 94 -52.77 -37.07 10.38
N GLU A 95 -53.00 -38.37 10.51
CA GLU A 95 -53.89 -38.95 11.52
C GLU A 95 -53.33 -38.79 12.94
N GLN A 96 -52.02 -39.00 13.14
CA GLN A 96 -51.33 -38.69 14.40
C GLN A 96 -51.39 -37.19 14.75
N ILE A 97 -51.24 -36.29 13.78
CA ILE A 97 -51.38 -34.83 13.99
C ILE A 97 -52.83 -34.46 14.34
N ALA A 98 -53.83 -35.11 13.73
CA ALA A 98 -55.24 -34.91 14.07
C ALA A 98 -55.60 -35.43 15.47
N GLN A 99 -54.90 -36.49 15.93
CA GLN A 99 -55.08 -37.06 17.28
C GLN A 99 -54.40 -36.19 18.35
N LEU A 100 -53.17 -35.70 18.09
CA LEU A 100 -52.47 -34.75 18.95
C LEU A 100 -53.19 -33.40 19.07
N LYS A 101 -53.75 -32.87 17.96
CA LYS A 101 -54.56 -31.65 18.01
C LYS A 101 -55.82 -31.78 18.87
N ARG A 102 -56.46 -32.97 18.89
CA ARG A 102 -57.57 -33.24 19.80
C ARG A 102 -57.13 -33.26 21.26
N GLN A 103 -56.00 -33.88 21.58
CA GLN A 103 -55.45 -33.88 22.95
C GLN A 103 -55.07 -32.48 23.46
N VAL A 104 -54.64 -31.57 22.57
CA VAL A 104 -54.33 -30.17 22.94
C VAL A 104 -55.58 -29.31 23.13
N GLN A 105 -56.75 -29.73 22.62
CA GLN A 105 -57.99 -28.96 22.69
C GLN A 105 -58.90 -29.34 23.88
N GLU A 106 -58.52 -30.35 24.67
CA GLU A 106 -59.27 -30.85 25.84
C GLU A 106 -58.58 -30.56 27.19
N GLN A 107 -58.13 -29.31 27.42
CA GLN A 107 -57.90 -28.80 28.79
C GLN A 107 -58.79 -27.57 29.08
N PRO A 108 -59.57 -27.54 30.19
CA PRO A 108 -60.59 -26.50 30.41
C PRO A 108 -60.21 -25.44 31.45
N SER A 109 -60.70 -24.21 31.22
CA SER A 109 -61.16 -23.19 32.20
C SER A 109 -60.13 -22.59 33.17
N ALA A 110 -60.32 -21.40 33.77
CA ALA A 110 -61.50 -20.52 33.86
C ALA A 110 -61.06 -19.03 33.80
N GLU A 111 -61.78 -18.14 33.09
CA GLU A 111 -62.73 -17.11 33.63
C GLU A 111 -62.05 -15.84 34.22
N SER A 112 -62.58 -14.61 34.13
CA SER A 112 -63.94 -14.12 33.80
C SER A 112 -63.96 -12.70 33.18
N SER A 113 -64.92 -12.44 32.28
CA SER A 113 -65.75 -11.20 32.03
C SER A 113 -65.31 -9.81 32.57
N SER A 114 -65.62 -8.63 32.00
CA SER A 114 -66.53 -8.11 30.94
C SER A 114 -66.34 -6.57 30.88
N GLY A 115 -66.75 -5.75 29.89
CA GLY A 115 -67.48 -5.90 28.62
C GLY A 115 -67.68 -4.51 27.96
N SER A 116 -68.23 -4.45 26.73
CA SER A 116 -68.90 -3.33 25.97
C SER A 116 -68.79 -1.86 26.49
N SER A 117 -68.68 -0.75 25.73
CA SER A 117 -69.27 -0.31 24.43
C SER A 117 -68.88 1.19 24.22
N SER A 118 -69.08 1.94 23.11
CA SER A 118 -69.42 1.69 21.69
C SER A 118 -69.45 3.03 20.88
N HIS A 119 -69.47 2.96 19.54
CA HIS A 119 -69.92 3.99 18.57
C HIS A 119 -69.03 5.22 18.21
N LYS A 120 -69.21 5.62 16.93
CA LYS A 120 -68.63 6.72 16.12
C LYS A 120 -69.64 7.90 16.02
N PRO A 121 -69.49 8.95 15.15
CA PRO A 121 -68.43 9.98 15.06
C PRO A 121 -68.96 11.43 14.75
N SER A 122 -68.04 12.40 14.58
CA SER A 122 -68.18 13.61 13.71
C SER A 122 -69.09 14.79 14.23
N PRO A 123 -69.24 15.95 13.54
CA PRO A 123 -68.35 17.13 13.73
C PRO A 123 -69.07 18.53 13.77
N LEU A 124 -68.27 19.62 13.73
CA LEU A 124 -68.54 21.02 13.23
C LEU A 124 -68.69 22.20 14.23
N ASN A 125 -68.00 23.30 13.85
CA ASN A 125 -68.35 24.74 14.00
C ASN A 125 -68.46 25.39 15.40
N ALA A 126 -68.23 26.71 15.59
CA ALA A 126 -67.47 27.72 14.83
C ALA A 126 -67.34 29.04 15.63
N SER A 127 -66.29 29.84 15.37
CA SER A 127 -66.19 31.32 15.60
C SER A 127 -66.38 31.87 17.05
N THR A 128 -65.73 32.95 17.52
CA THR A 128 -65.67 34.32 16.96
C THR A 128 -64.59 35.19 17.64
N SER A 129 -64.39 36.40 17.10
CA SER A 129 -63.85 37.65 17.71
C SER A 129 -62.34 37.81 18.01
N SER A 130 -61.68 38.54 17.11
CA SER A 130 -60.64 39.57 17.36
C SER A 130 -61.23 40.78 18.16
N PRO A 131 -60.50 41.89 18.51
CA PRO A 131 -59.15 42.30 18.07
C PRO A 131 -58.22 43.00 19.09
N GLY A 132 -56.98 43.32 18.66
CA GLY A 132 -56.43 44.67 18.88
C GLY A 132 -55.04 44.82 19.52
N ASN A 133 -54.06 45.25 18.69
CA ASN A 133 -53.00 46.25 18.99
C ASN A 133 -51.90 45.91 20.03
N THR A 134 -50.61 45.80 19.65
CA THR A 134 -49.60 46.89 19.38
C THR A 134 -49.25 47.73 20.62
N ALA A 135 -47.99 48.10 20.91
CA ALA A 135 -46.66 47.81 20.32
C ALA A 135 -45.53 48.22 21.31
N SER A 136 -44.27 48.17 20.83
CA SER A 136 -43.18 49.14 21.10
C SER A 136 -41.95 48.68 21.89
N ILE A 137 -40.80 48.90 21.24
CA ILE A 137 -39.42 48.83 21.73
C ILE A 137 -38.96 50.23 22.16
N PRO A 138 -37.97 50.36 23.06
CA PRO A 138 -36.96 51.42 22.90
C PRO A 138 -35.51 50.92 23.08
N PRO A 139 -34.50 51.51 22.39
CA PRO A 139 -33.08 51.21 22.60
C PRO A 139 -32.24 52.38 23.18
N ALA A 140 -31.10 51.99 23.76
CA ALA A 140 -29.82 52.72 23.89
C ALA A 140 -29.71 54.04 24.72
N ALA A 141 -28.72 54.06 25.64
CA ALA A 141 -27.92 55.23 26.01
C ALA A 141 -26.57 54.83 26.65
N ASN A 142 -25.54 55.66 26.46
CA ASN A 142 -24.17 55.48 26.97
C ASN A 142 -24.02 55.78 28.48
N GLY A 143 -22.97 55.24 29.11
CA GLY A 143 -22.56 55.63 30.47
C GLY A 143 -21.23 55.04 30.91
N SER A 144 -20.13 55.78 30.74
CA SER A 144 -18.79 55.43 31.22
C SER A 144 -18.63 55.71 32.72
N HIS A 145 -18.04 54.79 33.50
CA HIS A 145 -17.05 55.12 34.55
C HIS A 145 -16.40 53.88 35.21
N LEU A 146 -15.07 53.84 35.22
CA LEU A 146 -14.22 53.21 36.25
C LEU A 146 -13.84 54.30 37.30
N PRO A 147 -13.16 54.00 38.44
CA PRO A 147 -12.65 52.70 38.93
C PRO A 147 -13.04 52.36 40.40
N SER A 148 -12.66 51.17 40.90
CA SER A 148 -11.94 50.96 42.21
C SER A 148 -11.85 49.48 42.64
N ARG A 149 -10.61 48.98 42.80
CA ARG A 149 -10.23 47.94 43.80
C ARG A 149 -9.83 48.66 45.11
N PRO A 150 -9.61 48.03 46.29
CA PRO A 150 -9.32 46.61 46.58
C PRO A 150 -10.36 46.01 47.59
N THR A 151 -10.24 44.87 48.32
CA THR A 151 -9.08 44.13 48.87
C THR A 151 -9.51 42.73 49.39
N THR A 152 -8.70 41.69 49.11
CA THR A 152 -8.23 40.59 50.00
C THR A 152 -9.15 39.53 50.66
N HIS A 153 -8.55 38.34 50.89
CA HIS A 153 -8.97 37.18 51.70
C HIS A 153 -10.18 36.36 51.19
N GLU A 154 -10.27 35.03 51.37
CA GLU A 154 -9.26 33.94 51.47
C GLU A 154 -10.00 32.58 51.34
N ILE A 155 -9.27 31.49 51.04
CA ILE A 155 -9.51 30.08 51.43
C ILE A 155 -10.98 29.56 51.46
N GLY A 156 -11.28 28.54 50.63
CA GLY A 156 -12.54 27.79 50.74
C GLY A 156 -12.64 26.58 49.79
N ALA A 157 -11.90 25.51 50.06
CA ALA A 157 -12.03 24.26 49.29
C ALA A 157 -13.26 23.46 49.75
N HIS A 158 -14.17 23.14 48.84
CA HIS A 158 -15.14 22.07 49.03
C HIS A 158 -15.33 21.23 47.76
N VAL A 159 -14.86 19.99 47.85
CA VAL A 159 -15.25 18.89 46.95
C VAL A 159 -16.71 18.54 47.23
N PHE A 160 -17.52 18.36 46.19
CA PHE A 160 -18.68 17.47 46.25
C PHE A 160 -18.91 16.74 44.93
N ASN A 161 -19.34 15.49 45.06
CA ASN A 161 -19.42 14.51 43.97
C ASN A 161 -20.63 14.74 43.04
N ALA A 162 -20.53 14.13 41.86
CA ALA A 162 -21.67 13.94 40.95
C ALA A 162 -22.79 13.09 41.59
N HIS A 163 -24.03 13.25 41.10
CA HIS A 163 -24.87 12.13 40.65
C HIS A 163 -25.99 12.61 39.70
N THR A 164 -26.39 11.69 38.82
CA THR A 164 -27.42 11.82 37.77
C THR A 164 -28.85 11.68 38.31
N PRO A 165 -29.86 11.95 37.44
CA PRO A 165 -30.98 11.02 37.36
C PRO A 165 -31.25 10.48 35.95
N THR A 166 -31.91 9.32 35.88
CA THR A 166 -32.12 8.47 34.69
C THR A 166 -33.58 8.06 34.59
N THR A 167 -34.17 8.02 33.39
CA THR A 167 -35.40 7.26 32.99
C THR A 167 -35.54 7.35 31.45
N THR A 168 -35.52 6.30 30.60
CA THR A 168 -36.49 5.19 30.37
C THR A 168 -37.93 5.67 30.13
N THR A 169 -38.77 5.18 29.19
CA THR A 169 -38.74 4.22 28.05
C THR A 169 -40.00 4.52 27.19
N ALA A 170 -40.18 4.15 25.92
CA ALA A 170 -40.65 2.82 25.47
C ALA A 170 -41.01 2.82 23.95
N SER A 171 -41.30 1.63 23.40
CA SER A 171 -41.48 1.32 21.97
C SER A 171 -42.83 0.63 21.64
N ALA A 172 -43.38 0.75 20.41
CA ALA A 172 -44.10 -0.32 19.70
C ALA A 172 -44.53 0.04 18.25
N SER A 173 -44.55 -0.96 17.34
CA SER A 173 -45.25 -0.97 16.03
C SER A 173 -46.56 -1.80 16.13
N PRO A 174 -47.45 -1.86 15.09
CA PRO A 174 -47.40 -3.04 14.18
C PRO A 174 -48.05 -2.94 12.75
N LYS A 175 -47.50 -3.76 11.82
CA LYS A 175 -48.12 -4.67 10.80
C LYS A 175 -49.01 -4.20 9.61
N ASP A 176 -48.48 -4.46 8.41
CA ASP A 176 -48.99 -5.16 7.20
C ASP A 176 -50.50 -5.30 6.87
N ASP A 177 -50.82 -5.10 5.57
CA ASP A 177 -51.70 -6.01 4.81
C ASP A 177 -51.39 -6.04 3.29
N THR A 178 -52.07 -6.90 2.53
CA THR A 178 -51.58 -7.61 1.33
C THR A 178 -52.41 -7.34 0.06
N THR A 179 -51.82 -7.38 -1.15
CA THR A 179 -52.53 -7.86 -2.37
C THR A 179 -51.60 -8.13 -3.57
N LEU A 180 -52.04 -9.01 -4.48
CA LEU A 180 -51.39 -9.41 -5.74
C LEU A 180 -52.23 -8.93 -6.94
N ILE A 181 -51.61 -8.69 -8.11
CA ILE A 181 -52.09 -9.04 -9.49
C ILE A 181 -51.06 -8.54 -10.55
N SER A 182 -51.10 -9.12 -11.74
CA SER A 182 -50.19 -8.94 -12.89
C SER A 182 -51.04 -8.99 -14.19
N PRO A 183 -50.51 -8.96 -15.43
CA PRO A 183 -49.71 -7.95 -16.14
C PRO A 183 -50.42 -7.41 -17.43
N ASN A 184 -49.97 -6.29 -18.05
CA ASN A 184 -49.63 -6.25 -19.50
C ASN A 184 -49.15 -4.88 -20.06
N SER A 185 -48.34 -4.98 -21.13
CA SER A 185 -48.26 -4.13 -22.35
C SER A 185 -48.05 -2.60 -22.28
N GLY A 186 -47.10 -2.10 -23.07
CA GLY A 186 -47.17 -0.74 -23.64
C GLY A 186 -45.85 0.04 -23.71
N THR A 187 -45.20 0.01 -24.87
CA THR A 187 -44.07 0.85 -25.28
C THR A 187 -44.24 2.36 -25.05
N ALA A 188 -43.27 3.02 -24.41
CA ALA A 188 -42.68 4.29 -24.87
C ALA A 188 -41.44 4.67 -24.02
N VAL A 189 -40.41 5.24 -24.66
CA VAL A 189 -39.24 5.81 -23.95
C VAL A 189 -39.57 7.24 -23.52
N SER A 190 -39.55 7.50 -22.21
CA SER A 190 -39.43 8.85 -21.67
C SER A 190 -38.48 8.84 -20.47
N ILE A 191 -37.50 9.74 -20.47
CA ILE A 191 -36.56 9.90 -19.37
C ILE A 191 -37.26 10.70 -18.27
N ALA A 192 -37.97 10.00 -17.38
CA ALA A 192 -38.48 10.59 -16.16
C ALA A 192 -37.32 10.84 -15.18
N ARG A 193 -37.27 12.04 -14.61
CA ARG A 193 -36.32 12.37 -13.55
C ARG A 193 -36.60 11.47 -12.35
N HIS A 194 -35.56 10.86 -11.79
CA HIS A 194 -35.67 10.25 -10.48
C HIS A 194 -35.85 11.37 -9.45
N GLU A 195 -37.06 11.54 -8.94
CA GLU A 195 -37.28 12.24 -7.68
C GLU A 195 -36.61 11.41 -6.58
N SER A 196 -35.64 12.00 -5.89
CA SER A 196 -35.08 11.47 -4.66
C SER A 196 -36.15 11.53 -3.56
N PRO A 197 -36.23 10.55 -2.64
CA PRO A 197 -37.02 10.73 -1.44
C PRO A 197 -36.49 11.95 -0.67
N ASP A 198 -37.38 12.74 -0.09
CA ASP A 198 -37.01 13.95 0.67
C ASP A 198 -35.94 13.63 1.73
N PRO A 199 -34.88 14.45 1.83
CA PRO A 199 -33.84 14.23 2.83
C PRO A 199 -34.43 14.42 4.23
N ASP A 200 -34.10 13.51 5.14
CA ASP A 200 -34.43 13.63 6.57
C ASP A 200 -33.91 14.98 7.11
N PRO A 201 -34.75 15.85 7.69
CA PRO A 201 -34.32 17.16 8.19
C PRO A 201 -33.20 17.10 9.24
N PHE A 202 -33.10 16.00 9.99
CA PHE A 202 -31.98 15.77 10.91
C PHE A 202 -30.67 15.50 10.15
N MET A 203 -30.77 14.82 9.01
CA MET A 203 -29.65 14.57 8.11
C MET A 203 -29.23 15.82 7.35
N GLU A 204 -30.16 16.66 6.85
CA GLU A 204 -29.80 17.97 6.28
C GLU A 204 -29.03 18.85 7.27
N LEU A 205 -29.44 18.85 8.55
CA LEU A 205 -28.74 19.60 9.60
C LEU A 205 -27.31 19.07 9.86
N LEU A 206 -27.10 17.75 9.76
CA LEU A 206 -25.78 17.09 9.84
C LEU A 206 -24.94 17.21 8.57
N TYR A 207 -25.58 17.44 7.41
CA TYR A 207 -24.93 17.61 6.10
C TYR A 207 -24.73 19.07 5.70
N SER A 208 -25.22 20.02 6.51
CA SER A 208 -25.03 21.44 6.27
C SER A 208 -23.55 21.81 6.29
N GLY A 209 -22.97 22.06 5.10
CA GLY A 209 -21.54 22.32 4.90
C GLY A 209 -20.69 21.10 4.55
N TRP A 210 -21.28 19.93 4.27
CA TRP A 210 -20.55 18.82 3.66
C TRP A 210 -20.05 19.22 2.26
N ASP A 211 -18.82 18.83 1.92
CA ASP A 211 -18.29 19.04 0.57
C ASP A 211 -18.95 18.04 -0.41
N PRO A 212 -19.75 18.49 -1.39
CA PRO A 212 -20.44 17.60 -2.32
C PRO A 212 -19.50 16.85 -3.27
N GLN A 213 -18.20 17.14 -3.24
CA GLN A 213 -17.15 16.47 -4.03
C GLN A 213 -16.49 15.33 -3.26
N LEU A 214 -16.73 15.20 -1.95
CA LEU A 214 -16.30 14.04 -1.16
C LEU A 214 -17.28 12.86 -1.33
N PRO A 215 -16.81 11.61 -1.12
CA PRO A 215 -17.71 10.46 -0.96
C PRO A 215 -18.70 10.68 0.19
N ASP A 216 -19.76 9.86 0.27
CA ASP A 216 -20.63 9.88 1.45
C ASP A 216 -19.85 9.57 2.76
N ARG A 217 -20.37 10.00 3.91
CA ARG A 217 -19.70 9.85 5.21
C ARG A 217 -19.22 8.42 5.51
N ARG A 218 -19.98 7.39 5.12
CA ARG A 218 -19.62 5.99 5.39
C ARG A 218 -18.48 5.54 4.48
N SER A 219 -18.54 5.89 3.19
CA SER A 219 -17.47 5.62 2.25
C SER A 219 -16.18 6.38 2.61
N LEU A 220 -16.28 7.67 2.97
CA LEU A 220 -15.12 8.46 3.42
C LEU A 220 -14.47 7.84 4.66
N ASN A 221 -15.27 7.54 5.69
CA ASN A 221 -14.76 6.91 6.90
C ASN A 221 -14.05 5.59 6.58
N HIS A 222 -14.56 4.78 5.64
CA HIS A 222 -13.89 3.56 5.18
C HIS A 222 -12.52 3.85 4.55
N TYR A 223 -12.40 4.85 3.66
CA TYR A 223 -11.10 5.24 3.08
C TYR A 223 -10.11 5.76 4.13
N VAL A 224 -10.55 6.57 5.10
CA VAL A 224 -9.70 7.03 6.22
C VAL A 224 -9.20 5.84 7.06
N ASP A 225 -10.09 4.89 7.35
CA ASP A 225 -9.79 3.69 8.11
C ASP A 225 -8.72 2.83 7.41
N ILE A 226 -8.81 2.74 6.08
CA ILE A 226 -7.85 2.03 5.22
C ILE A 226 -6.51 2.76 5.11
N TYR A 227 -6.53 4.08 4.96
CA TYR A 227 -5.31 4.90 4.94
C TYR A 227 -4.43 4.60 6.16
N PHE A 228 -4.97 4.76 7.37
CA PHE A 228 -4.23 4.48 8.60
C PHE A 228 -3.91 2.99 8.84
N LYS A 229 -4.62 2.05 8.19
CA LYS A 229 -4.35 0.59 8.32
C LYS A 229 -3.38 0.05 7.27
N ARG A 230 -3.23 0.72 6.11
CA ARG A 230 -2.58 0.13 4.92
C ARG A 230 -1.50 1.00 4.29
N ASP A 231 -1.64 2.32 4.27
CA ASP A 231 -0.64 3.20 3.64
C ASP A 231 0.63 3.29 4.52
N PRO A 232 1.84 2.99 3.98
CA PRO A 232 3.09 2.95 4.77
C PRO A 232 3.51 4.31 5.36
N CYS A 233 2.90 5.41 4.93
CA CYS A 233 3.22 6.77 5.33
C CYS A 233 2.14 7.45 6.18
N ALA A 234 0.99 6.82 6.42
CA ALA A 234 -0.18 7.45 7.01
C ALA A 234 0.03 8.05 8.42
N GLN A 235 0.60 7.27 9.34
CA GLN A 235 0.79 7.68 10.75
C GLN A 235 1.93 8.70 10.94
N ARG A 236 2.64 9.07 9.88
CA ARG A 236 3.85 9.90 9.97
C ARG A 236 3.56 11.40 9.97
N VAL A 237 2.42 11.83 9.42
CA VAL A 237 2.03 13.25 9.31
C VAL A 237 0.87 13.60 10.23
N LEU A 238 -0.15 12.74 10.31
CA LEU A 238 -1.41 13.03 10.99
C LEU A 238 -1.52 12.27 12.33
N HIS A 239 -1.92 12.98 13.39
CA HIS A 239 -2.24 12.36 14.66
C HIS A 239 -3.55 11.56 14.55
N ARG A 240 -3.44 10.24 14.46
CA ARG A 240 -4.55 9.34 14.13
C ARG A 240 -5.74 9.42 15.11
N PRO A 241 -5.56 9.36 16.44
CA PRO A 241 -6.69 9.42 17.38
C PRO A 241 -7.50 10.72 17.27
N SER A 242 -6.84 11.88 17.23
CA SER A 242 -7.55 13.16 17.13
C SER A 242 -8.18 13.36 15.75
N PHE A 243 -7.57 12.85 14.67
CA PHE A 243 -8.15 12.90 13.32
C PHE A 243 -9.44 12.05 13.21
N LEU A 244 -9.45 10.87 13.81
CA LEU A 244 -10.66 10.03 13.87
C LEU A 244 -11.73 10.65 14.78
N ALA A 245 -11.33 11.30 15.88
CA ALA A 245 -12.26 12.05 16.72
C ALA A 245 -12.90 13.23 15.95
N SER A 246 -12.11 14.02 15.21
CA SER A 246 -12.63 15.21 14.52
C SER A 246 -13.55 14.91 13.35
N LEU A 247 -13.51 13.72 12.75
CA LEU A 247 -14.52 13.25 11.78
C LEU A 247 -15.94 13.12 12.35
N HIS A 248 -16.09 13.12 13.67
CA HIS A 248 -17.40 13.10 14.34
C HIS A 248 -17.99 14.52 14.52
N LEU A 249 -17.20 15.57 14.28
CA LEU A 249 -17.67 16.95 14.32
C LEU A 249 -18.60 17.26 13.13
N SER A 250 -19.31 18.39 13.24
CA SER A 250 -20.05 18.97 12.13
C SER A 250 -19.07 19.42 11.02
N PRO A 251 -19.40 19.27 9.73
CA PRO A 251 -18.54 19.75 8.63
C PRO A 251 -18.27 21.27 8.65
N ARG A 252 -19.06 22.04 9.40
CA ARG A 252 -18.87 23.48 9.63
C ARG A 252 -18.02 23.82 10.85
N ASP A 253 -17.65 22.83 11.65
CA ASP A 253 -16.79 23.01 12.81
C ASP A 253 -15.34 23.27 12.36
N PRO A 254 -14.65 24.33 12.83
CA PRO A 254 -13.25 24.58 12.48
C PRO A 254 -12.28 23.46 12.85
N GLY A 255 -12.67 22.53 13.73
CA GLY A 255 -11.92 21.33 14.07
C GLY A 255 -12.12 20.16 13.10
N PHE A 256 -13.14 20.20 12.23
CA PHE A 256 -13.38 19.14 11.23
C PHE A 256 -12.23 19.08 10.20
N PRO A 257 -11.80 17.88 9.76
CA PRO A 257 -10.69 17.77 8.81
C PRO A 257 -10.93 18.52 7.49
N HIS A 258 -9.98 19.39 7.12
CA HIS A 258 -10.05 20.18 5.90
C HIS A 258 -10.20 19.29 4.64
N SER A 259 -11.10 19.65 3.71
CA SER A 259 -11.43 18.84 2.51
C SER A 259 -10.22 18.39 1.69
N ALA A 260 -9.17 19.21 1.59
CA ALA A 260 -7.93 18.83 0.90
C ALA A 260 -7.28 17.56 1.49
N LEU A 261 -7.26 17.42 2.82
CA LEU A 261 -6.74 16.22 3.49
C LEU A 261 -7.62 15.01 3.18
N LEU A 262 -8.94 15.19 3.23
CA LEU A 262 -9.91 14.12 2.96
C LEU A 262 -9.80 13.61 1.51
N HIS A 263 -9.63 14.51 0.54
CA HIS A 263 -9.35 14.13 -0.85
C HIS A 263 -7.98 13.44 -1.01
N ALA A 264 -6.91 13.94 -0.38
CA ALA A 264 -5.59 13.33 -0.46
C ALA A 264 -5.61 11.90 0.13
N ILE A 265 -6.32 11.72 1.25
CA ILE A 265 -6.56 10.42 1.89
C ILE A 265 -7.37 9.51 0.97
N CYS A 266 -8.46 9.98 0.34
CA CYS A 266 -9.21 9.17 -0.63
C CYS A 266 -8.33 8.68 -1.79
N ALA A 267 -7.47 9.54 -2.35
CA ALA A 267 -6.57 9.18 -3.44
C ALA A 267 -5.47 8.18 -3.03
N SER A 268 -4.87 8.33 -1.84
CA SER A 268 -3.91 7.33 -1.31
C SER A 268 -4.62 6.00 -0.97
N ALA A 269 -5.75 6.06 -0.27
CA ALA A 269 -6.46 4.89 0.24
C ALA A 269 -7.06 4.00 -0.87
N SER A 270 -7.46 4.57 -2.01
CA SER A 270 -8.06 3.80 -3.11
C SER A 270 -7.12 2.74 -3.69
N ARG A 271 -5.80 2.90 -3.55
CA ARG A 271 -4.80 1.86 -3.88
C ARG A 271 -5.19 0.48 -3.34
N TRP A 272 -5.79 0.46 -2.15
CA TRP A 272 -6.08 -0.73 -1.36
C TRP A 272 -7.50 -1.26 -1.52
N THR A 273 -8.40 -0.53 -2.21
CA THR A 273 -9.83 -0.89 -2.32
C THR A 273 -10.46 -0.72 -3.69
N SER A 274 -9.92 0.14 -4.56
CA SER A 274 -10.50 0.43 -5.87
C SER A 274 -10.59 -0.85 -6.71
N GLN A 275 -11.79 -1.12 -7.22
CA GLN A 275 -12.07 -2.30 -8.05
C GLN A 275 -11.99 -1.97 -9.54
N ASP A 276 -12.19 -0.70 -9.91
CA ASP A 276 -12.21 -0.19 -11.28
C ASP A 276 -10.81 0.27 -11.74
N VAL A 277 -9.81 -0.55 -11.45
CA VAL A 277 -8.40 -0.26 -11.78
C VAL A 277 -8.07 -0.82 -13.15
N THR A 278 -7.68 0.06 -14.07
CA THR A 278 -7.20 -0.34 -15.41
C THR A 278 -5.69 -0.16 -15.50
N THR A 279 -4.95 -1.24 -15.75
CA THR A 279 -3.54 -1.17 -16.12
C THR A 279 -3.41 -1.03 -17.64
N LEU A 280 -2.75 0.03 -18.09
CA LEU A 280 -2.51 0.30 -19.51
C LEU A 280 -1.33 -0.53 -20.07
N PRO A 281 -1.16 -0.62 -21.40
CA PRO A 281 -0.04 -1.36 -22.01
C PRO A 281 1.35 -0.81 -21.66
N ASP A 282 1.45 0.48 -21.36
CA ASP A 282 2.65 1.12 -20.80
C ASP A 282 2.80 0.85 -19.28
N GLY A 283 2.01 -0.05 -18.71
CA GLY A 283 1.92 -0.40 -17.29
C GLY A 283 1.63 0.76 -16.34
N SER A 284 1.17 1.91 -16.85
CA SER A 284 0.58 2.93 -16.00
C SER A 284 -0.75 2.43 -15.45
N ARG A 285 -1.02 2.72 -14.17
CA ARG A 285 -2.28 2.41 -13.49
C ARG A 285 -3.20 3.61 -13.66
N ARG A 286 -4.45 3.37 -14.09
CA ARG A 286 -5.54 4.34 -14.01
C ARG A 286 -6.57 3.89 -12.99
N ASP A 287 -6.84 4.78 -12.05
CA ASP A 287 -7.84 4.64 -10.99
C ASP A 287 -8.61 5.97 -10.97
N SER A 288 -9.77 5.99 -11.63
CA SER A 288 -10.52 7.22 -11.91
C SER A 288 -10.96 7.95 -10.63
N PHE A 289 -11.25 7.20 -9.58
CA PHE A 289 -11.55 7.71 -8.24
C PHE A 289 -10.32 8.42 -7.63
N ALA A 290 -9.15 7.79 -7.74
CA ALA A 290 -7.89 8.37 -7.27
C ALA A 290 -7.50 9.63 -8.07
N GLU A 291 -7.63 9.60 -9.40
CA GLU A 291 -7.37 10.73 -10.29
C GLU A 291 -8.30 11.92 -9.98
N TYR A 292 -9.59 11.66 -9.74
CA TYR A 292 -10.56 12.67 -9.35
C TYR A 292 -10.17 13.35 -8.04
N HIS A 293 -9.93 12.58 -6.96
CA HIS A 293 -9.59 13.16 -5.66
C HIS A 293 -8.17 13.76 -5.62
N ALA A 294 -7.23 13.24 -6.40
CA ALA A 294 -5.94 13.90 -6.62
C ALA A 294 -6.11 15.28 -7.29
N SER A 295 -6.97 15.38 -8.32
CA SER A 295 -7.31 16.65 -8.97
C SER A 295 -8.01 17.63 -8.01
N LYS A 296 -8.90 17.15 -7.14
CA LYS A 296 -9.53 17.98 -6.10
C LYS A 296 -8.53 18.48 -5.06
N THR A 297 -7.61 17.64 -4.62
CA THR A 297 -6.52 18.07 -3.73
C THR A 297 -5.68 19.18 -4.36
N ARG A 298 -5.38 19.10 -5.66
CA ARG A 298 -4.68 20.18 -6.39
C ARG A 298 -5.46 21.49 -6.43
N GLN A 299 -6.77 21.44 -6.68
CA GLN A 299 -7.63 22.65 -6.69
C GLN A 299 -7.58 23.39 -5.34
N TYR A 300 -7.48 22.67 -4.23
CA TYR A 300 -7.23 23.29 -2.90
C TYR A 300 -5.82 23.88 -2.77
N ILE A 301 -4.78 23.20 -3.26
CA ILE A 301 -3.40 23.71 -3.28
C ILE A 301 -3.32 25.00 -4.12
N ASP A 302 -3.92 25.01 -5.31
CA ASP A 302 -3.97 26.17 -6.20
C ASP A 302 -4.71 27.36 -5.55
N LYS A 303 -5.83 27.11 -4.86
CA LYS A 303 -6.53 28.14 -4.07
C LYS A 303 -5.64 28.69 -2.95
N THR A 304 -4.98 27.82 -2.18
CA THR A 304 -4.07 28.21 -1.10
C THR A 304 -2.84 28.97 -1.60
N MET A 305 -2.32 28.66 -2.79
CA MET A 305 -1.25 29.46 -3.41
C MET A 305 -1.69 30.90 -3.69
N ALA A 306 -2.99 31.14 -3.95
CA ALA A 306 -3.53 32.47 -4.21
C ALA A 306 -3.91 33.26 -2.93
N SER A 307 -4.41 32.60 -1.88
CA SER A 307 -4.91 33.28 -0.66
C SER A 307 -4.01 33.13 0.58
N GLY A 308 -3.21 32.07 0.69
CA GLY A 308 -2.48 31.70 1.91
C GLY A 308 -3.35 31.14 3.03
N GLU A 309 -4.67 30.97 2.81
CA GLU A 309 -5.61 30.40 3.77
C GLU A 309 -5.36 28.90 3.99
N ASP A 310 -5.55 28.43 5.23
CA ASP A 310 -5.45 27.02 5.66
C ASP A 310 -4.15 26.30 5.25
N ILE A 311 -3.09 27.08 5.02
CA ILE A 311 -1.85 26.66 4.35
C ILE A 311 -1.16 25.45 5.00
N PHE A 312 -1.28 25.28 6.33
CA PHE A 312 -0.70 24.13 7.02
C PHE A 312 -1.45 22.82 6.71
N ALA A 313 -2.79 22.81 6.77
CA ALA A 313 -3.59 21.64 6.46
C ALA A 313 -3.48 21.26 4.97
N VAL A 314 -3.37 22.26 4.10
CA VAL A 314 -3.18 22.06 2.65
C VAL A 314 -1.75 21.62 2.32
N MET A 315 -0.72 22.06 3.07
CA MET A 315 0.63 21.50 2.98
C MET A 315 0.65 20.03 3.41
N GLN A 316 -0.03 19.65 4.50
CA GLN A 316 -0.14 18.25 4.91
C GLN A 316 -0.85 17.40 3.84
N ALA A 317 -1.91 17.91 3.22
CA ALA A 317 -2.57 17.26 2.08
C ALA A 317 -1.62 17.13 0.86
N CYS A 318 -0.80 18.14 0.59
CA CYS A 318 0.22 18.12 -0.44
C CYS A 318 1.27 17.03 -0.19
N ILE A 319 1.72 16.81 1.05
CA ILE A 319 2.64 15.70 1.40
C ILE A 319 2.00 14.35 1.07
N ILE A 320 0.77 14.09 1.54
CA ILE A 320 0.04 12.83 1.29
C ILE A 320 -0.12 12.59 -0.22
N LEU A 321 -0.48 13.64 -0.97
CA LEU A 321 -0.64 13.59 -2.41
C LEU A 321 0.70 13.34 -3.15
N SER A 322 1.81 13.87 -2.63
CA SER A 322 3.15 13.65 -3.17
C SER A 322 3.57 12.19 -3.03
N TRP A 323 3.31 11.57 -1.87
CA TRP A 323 3.52 10.14 -1.65
C TRP A 323 2.64 9.26 -2.54
N TYR A 324 1.41 9.70 -2.83
CA TYR A 324 0.56 9.04 -3.82
C TYR A 324 1.19 9.09 -5.24
N PHE A 325 1.65 10.26 -5.72
CA PHE A 325 2.32 10.37 -7.03
C PHE A 325 3.62 9.56 -7.10
N TYR A 326 4.38 9.48 -6.01
CA TYR A 326 5.58 8.65 -5.93
C TYR A 326 5.25 7.16 -6.12
N GLN A 327 4.24 6.66 -5.40
CA GLN A 327 3.78 5.27 -5.54
C GLN A 327 3.18 4.97 -6.93
N GLU A 328 2.50 5.94 -7.56
CA GLU A 328 2.06 5.86 -8.97
C GLU A 328 3.19 6.01 -10.00
N GLY A 329 4.44 6.29 -9.58
CA GLY A 329 5.57 6.50 -10.50
C GLY A 329 5.50 7.79 -11.33
N ARG A 330 4.63 8.73 -10.95
CA ARG A 330 4.32 9.99 -11.68
C ARG A 330 5.40 11.06 -11.46
N TRP A 331 6.59 10.80 -12.01
CA TRP A 331 7.83 11.47 -11.60
C TRP A 331 7.90 12.99 -11.78
N VAL A 332 7.31 13.53 -12.87
CA VAL A 332 7.26 14.99 -13.08
C VAL A 332 6.52 15.68 -11.93
N GLU A 333 5.45 15.05 -11.44
CA GLU A 333 4.62 15.59 -10.38
C GLU A 333 5.25 15.33 -8.99
N VAL A 334 5.97 14.21 -8.81
CA VAL A 334 6.86 14.00 -7.65
C VAL A 334 7.85 15.16 -7.49
N TRP A 335 8.58 15.51 -8.56
CA TRP A 335 9.59 16.56 -8.52
C TRP A 335 8.99 17.95 -8.26
N ILE A 336 7.93 18.33 -9.00
CA ILE A 336 7.23 19.61 -8.80
C ILE A 336 6.71 19.74 -7.36
N PHE A 337 6.09 18.69 -6.83
CA PHE A 337 5.50 18.74 -5.49
C PHE A 337 6.56 18.63 -4.36
N ALA A 338 7.72 18.02 -4.60
CA ALA A 338 8.88 18.09 -3.70
C ALA A 338 9.43 19.52 -3.60
N ALA A 339 9.62 20.19 -4.74
CA ALA A 339 10.06 21.59 -4.78
C ALA A 339 9.03 22.55 -4.15
N PHE A 340 7.74 22.32 -4.40
CA PHE A 340 6.68 23.14 -3.80
C PHE A 340 6.65 23.04 -2.27
N GLN A 341 6.55 21.82 -1.72
CA GLN A 341 6.38 21.63 -0.28
C GLN A 341 7.60 22.12 0.53
N THR A 342 8.82 21.90 0.04
CA THR A 342 10.05 22.37 0.69
C THR A 342 10.12 23.90 0.72
N ARG A 343 9.73 24.57 -0.38
CA ARG A 343 9.68 26.04 -0.44
C ARG A 343 8.55 26.64 0.41
N VAL A 344 7.42 25.96 0.56
CA VAL A 344 6.32 26.39 1.45
C VAL A 344 6.66 26.20 2.93
N ALA A 345 7.40 25.14 3.30
CA ALA A 345 7.74 24.86 4.69
C ALA A 345 8.51 25.98 5.42
N VAL A 346 9.38 26.70 4.68
CA VAL A 346 10.26 27.74 5.23
C VAL A 346 9.51 28.99 5.74
N PRO A 347 8.61 29.65 4.98
CA PRO A 347 7.80 30.76 5.51
C PRO A 347 6.81 30.35 6.60
N LEU A 348 6.47 29.05 6.71
CA LEU A 348 5.75 28.50 7.87
C LEU A 348 6.62 28.33 9.12
N ARG A 349 7.94 28.63 9.04
CA ARG A 349 8.96 28.48 10.10
C ARG A 349 9.16 27.05 10.61
N LEU A 350 8.75 26.05 9.82
CA LEU A 350 8.86 24.64 10.16
C LEU A 350 10.32 24.14 10.28
N ASN A 351 11.29 24.90 9.76
CA ASN A 351 12.72 24.60 9.76
C ASN A 351 13.49 25.15 10.98
N TYR A 352 12.80 25.80 11.92
CA TYR A 352 13.40 26.38 13.14
C TYR A 352 13.18 25.46 14.35
N PRO A 353 14.05 25.53 15.38
CA PRO A 353 13.81 24.91 16.69
C PRO A 353 12.42 25.26 17.23
N GLY A 354 11.69 24.27 17.75
CA GLY A 354 10.30 24.45 18.18
C GLY A 354 9.31 24.84 17.08
N THR A 355 9.69 24.77 15.79
CA THR A 355 8.87 25.14 14.62
C THR A 355 8.34 26.58 14.62
N PHE A 356 9.08 27.49 15.28
CA PHE A 356 8.75 28.91 15.43
C PHE A 356 10.02 29.75 15.62
N CYS A 357 9.96 31.07 15.47
CA CYS A 357 11.10 31.96 15.69
C CYS A 357 10.75 33.14 16.62
N THR A 358 11.29 33.11 17.85
CA THR A 358 11.06 34.10 18.91
C THR A 358 11.78 35.44 18.67
N HIS A 359 12.94 35.40 18.02
CA HIS A 359 13.77 36.59 17.77
C HIS A 359 13.27 37.49 16.64
N SER A 360 12.13 37.16 16.03
CA SER A 360 11.61 37.78 14.80
C SER A 360 10.25 38.46 14.98
N ASN A 361 9.84 38.80 16.22
CA ASN A 361 8.53 39.41 16.52
C ASN A 361 8.21 40.70 15.74
N ASN A 362 9.22 41.39 15.21
CA ASN A 362 9.06 42.59 14.37
C ASN A 362 9.15 42.32 12.85
N SER A 363 9.15 41.05 12.42
CA SER A 363 9.13 40.68 11.00
C SER A 363 7.71 40.23 10.60
N PRO A 364 6.90 41.06 9.93
CA PRO A 364 5.64 40.61 9.36
C PRO A 364 5.95 39.56 8.27
N GLY A 365 5.55 38.30 8.50
CA GLY A 365 5.83 37.20 7.57
C GLY A 365 5.85 35.78 8.13
N ALA A 366 5.66 35.57 9.43
CA ALA A 366 5.38 34.22 9.96
C ALA A 366 3.90 33.87 9.71
N TYR A 367 3.64 32.91 8.82
CA TYR A 367 2.28 32.48 8.48
C TYR A 367 1.59 31.69 9.59
N LEU A 368 2.36 31.07 10.48
CA LEU A 368 1.83 30.32 11.64
C LEU A 368 2.16 31.05 12.93
N ALA A 369 1.16 31.16 13.81
CA ALA A 369 1.36 31.51 15.21
C ALA A 369 2.23 30.43 15.92
N PRO A 370 2.78 30.72 17.12
CA PRO A 370 3.44 29.70 17.95
C PRO A 370 2.59 28.42 18.09
N PRO A 371 3.21 27.23 18.24
CA PRO A 371 2.48 25.99 18.48
C PRO A 371 1.54 26.11 19.68
N LYS A 372 0.28 25.69 19.50
CA LYS A 372 -0.80 25.88 20.48
C LYS A 372 -0.71 24.89 21.65
N ASP A 373 -0.37 23.64 21.34
CA ASP A 373 -0.24 22.52 22.26
C ASP A 373 0.88 21.56 21.80
N PHE A 374 1.13 20.52 22.59
CA PHE A 374 2.08 19.44 22.30
C PHE A 374 1.86 18.83 20.91
N ARG A 375 0.59 18.55 20.58
CA ARG A 375 0.16 17.89 19.35
C ARG A 375 0.35 18.77 18.12
N ASP A 376 0.12 20.07 18.21
CA ASP A 376 0.42 21.05 17.16
C ASP A 376 1.93 21.12 16.88
N LEU A 377 2.76 21.19 17.93
CA LEU A 377 4.22 21.15 17.80
C LEU A 377 4.71 19.85 17.13
N GLU A 378 4.27 18.69 17.60
CA GLU A 378 4.68 17.41 17.01
C GLU A 378 4.12 17.21 15.60
N SER A 379 2.90 17.69 15.32
CA SER A 379 2.33 17.69 13.95
C SER A 379 3.17 18.57 13.02
N ARG A 380 3.66 19.71 13.48
CA ARG A 380 4.54 20.59 12.69
C ARG A 380 5.91 19.95 12.45
N ARG A 381 6.54 19.36 13.46
CA ARG A 381 7.80 18.60 13.31
C ARG A 381 7.64 17.44 12.34
N ARG A 382 6.57 16.66 12.47
CA ARG A 382 6.24 15.54 11.59
C ARG A 382 5.99 15.99 10.14
N THR A 383 5.29 17.10 9.96
CA THR A 383 5.08 17.74 8.65
C THR A 383 6.40 18.18 8.02
N TRP A 384 7.28 18.83 8.81
CA TRP A 384 8.64 19.21 8.40
C TRP A 384 9.46 18.01 7.95
N TRP A 385 9.63 17.02 8.83
CA TRP A 385 10.48 15.87 8.57
C TRP A 385 9.97 15.03 7.41
N MET A 386 8.66 14.83 7.27
CA MET A 386 8.11 14.12 6.11
C MET A 386 8.33 14.87 4.79
N THR A 387 8.39 16.21 4.81
CA THR A 387 8.83 17.01 3.65
C THR A 387 10.31 16.81 3.34
N ILE A 388 11.19 16.80 4.34
CA ILE A 388 12.62 16.56 4.13
C ILE A 388 12.88 15.13 3.61
N LEU A 389 12.26 14.10 4.20
CA LEU A 389 12.38 12.72 3.72
C LEU A 389 11.93 12.58 2.26
N PHE A 390 10.83 13.24 1.89
CA PHE A 390 10.35 13.19 0.51
C PHE A 390 11.32 13.86 -0.46
N ASP A 391 11.92 15.00 -0.09
CA ASP A 391 12.96 15.67 -0.88
C ASP A 391 14.21 14.78 -1.06
N ARG A 392 14.71 14.15 0.03
CA ARG A 392 15.85 13.22 -0.04
C ARG A 392 15.56 12.01 -0.95
N ILE A 393 14.35 11.47 -0.90
CA ILE A 393 13.93 10.30 -1.69
C ILE A 393 13.59 10.66 -3.15
N ALA A 394 13.05 11.85 -3.41
CA ALA A 394 12.79 12.32 -4.77
C ALA A 394 14.08 12.66 -5.52
N SER A 395 15.14 13.09 -4.82
CA SER A 395 16.39 13.57 -5.42
C SER A 395 17.42 12.47 -5.74
N VAL A 396 17.13 11.20 -5.43
CA VAL A 396 18.02 10.03 -5.64
C VAL A 396 18.63 9.96 -7.04
N GLY A 397 17.92 10.44 -8.06
CA GLY A 397 18.38 10.49 -9.46
C GLY A 397 19.48 11.51 -9.77
N GLY A 398 20.34 11.86 -8.80
CA GLY A 398 21.46 12.79 -9.00
C GLY A 398 21.10 14.28 -8.91
N TRP A 399 19.99 14.62 -8.26
CA TRP A 399 19.54 16.01 -8.10
C TRP A 399 20.04 16.61 -6.78
N LEU A 400 20.26 17.92 -6.75
CA LEU A 400 20.51 18.64 -5.49
C LEU A 400 19.22 18.68 -4.66
N HIS A 401 19.35 18.42 -3.37
CA HIS A 401 18.28 18.62 -2.39
C HIS A 401 17.83 20.08 -2.31
N ALA A 402 16.53 20.33 -2.11
CA ALA A 402 16.00 21.69 -2.09
C ALA A 402 16.41 22.50 -0.85
N ILE A 403 16.79 21.82 0.24
CA ILE A 403 17.23 22.41 1.50
C ILE A 403 18.51 21.70 1.97
N ASP A 404 19.60 22.46 2.15
CA ASP A 404 20.89 21.98 2.65
C ASP A 404 20.76 21.54 4.12
N GLU A 405 21.53 20.53 4.55
CA GLU A 405 21.44 20.01 5.92
C GLU A 405 21.70 21.07 7.00
N ARG A 406 22.49 22.10 6.68
CA ARG A 406 22.80 23.20 7.62
C ARG A 406 21.59 24.09 7.95
N ASP A 407 20.55 24.05 7.12
CA ASP A 407 19.31 24.84 7.30
C ASP A 407 18.20 24.04 8.01
N LEU A 408 18.49 22.80 8.44
CA LEU A 408 17.57 21.88 9.11
C LEU A 408 17.67 21.99 10.65
N GLY A 409 17.30 23.16 11.19
CA GLY A 409 17.40 23.47 12.63
C GLY A 409 16.31 22.88 13.53
N THR A 410 15.32 22.19 12.97
CA THR A 410 14.21 21.58 13.73
C THR A 410 14.65 20.30 14.41
N GLU A 411 14.20 20.09 15.65
CA GLU A 411 14.46 18.85 16.37
C GLU A 411 13.74 17.67 15.70
N PHE A 412 14.30 16.46 15.84
CA PHE A 412 13.60 15.23 15.48
C PHE A 412 12.29 15.12 16.28
N PRO A 413 11.22 14.50 15.73
CA PRO A 413 9.97 14.35 16.47
C PRO A 413 10.16 13.37 17.64
N LEU A 414 9.14 13.26 18.48
CA LEU A 414 9.04 12.20 19.49
C LEU A 414 8.69 10.86 18.85
N ARG A 415 8.87 9.77 19.60
CA ARG A 415 8.53 8.41 19.15
C ARG A 415 7.04 8.34 18.79
N SER A 416 6.71 7.47 17.85
CA SER A 416 5.37 7.34 17.29
C SER A 416 4.33 6.96 18.35
N GLN A 417 4.71 6.12 19.32
CA GLN A 417 3.87 5.84 20.49
C GLN A 417 3.63 7.09 21.34
N ASP A 418 4.66 7.87 21.67
CA ASP A 418 4.51 9.08 22.49
C ASP A 418 3.64 10.14 21.81
N PHE A 419 3.70 10.21 20.48
CA PHE A 419 2.82 11.06 19.68
C PHE A 419 1.37 10.56 19.67
N GLU A 420 1.12 9.25 19.42
CA GLU A 420 -0.23 8.68 19.37
C GLU A 420 -0.93 8.59 20.74
N GLU A 421 -0.18 8.46 21.83
CA GLU A 421 -0.71 8.40 23.21
C GLU A 421 -0.73 9.79 23.89
N GLU A 422 -0.18 10.83 23.25
CA GLU A 422 0.07 12.16 23.83
C GLU A 422 0.83 12.09 25.17
N ASN A 423 1.82 11.19 25.26
CA ASN A 423 2.61 10.95 26.47
C ASN A 423 3.41 12.20 26.88
N PRO A 424 3.50 12.54 28.19
CA PRO A 424 4.19 13.73 28.69
C PRO A 424 5.71 13.58 28.70
N VAL A 425 6.31 13.35 27.53
CA VAL A 425 7.75 13.22 27.33
C VAL A 425 8.36 14.62 27.05
N PRO A 426 9.49 15.00 27.66
CA PRO A 426 10.18 16.24 27.31
C PRO A 426 10.57 16.26 25.84
N SER A 427 10.55 17.43 25.19
CA SER A 427 10.95 17.58 23.78
C SER A 427 12.24 16.83 23.44
N ASN A 428 12.28 16.18 22.27
CA ASN A 428 13.49 15.55 21.76
C ASN A 428 14.64 16.59 21.72
N PRO A 429 15.80 16.33 22.34
CA PRO A 429 16.93 17.24 22.34
C PRO A 429 17.84 17.05 21.11
N GLN A 430 17.52 16.12 20.21
CA GLN A 430 18.32 15.82 19.02
C GLN A 430 17.81 16.59 17.79
N ASP A 431 18.75 17.18 17.05
CA ASP A 431 18.62 17.73 15.70
C ASP A 431 19.74 17.15 14.80
N LEU A 432 19.96 17.69 13.59
CA LEU A 432 21.06 17.25 12.71
C LEU A 432 22.44 17.86 13.02
N ALA A 433 22.49 18.92 13.85
CA ALA A 433 23.74 19.50 14.34
C ALA A 433 24.28 18.76 15.57
N THR A 434 23.44 17.95 16.22
CA THR A 434 23.76 17.12 17.38
C THR A 434 24.92 16.16 17.06
N PRO A 435 26.01 16.16 17.84
CA PRO A 435 27.10 15.21 17.68
C PRO A 435 26.63 13.76 17.75
N ASP A 436 27.27 12.88 16.98
CA ASP A 436 27.01 11.44 16.99
C ASP A 436 25.55 11.05 16.66
N ILE A 437 24.78 11.92 15.98
CA ILE A 437 23.34 11.71 15.73
C ILE A 437 23.00 10.37 15.05
N PHE A 438 23.91 9.85 14.23
CA PHE A 438 23.79 8.58 13.50
C PHE A 438 24.34 7.36 14.24
N THR A 439 25.02 7.55 15.38
CA THR A 439 25.67 6.47 16.15
C THR A 439 25.25 6.46 17.62
N ARG A 440 24.54 7.50 18.10
CA ARG A 440 24.00 7.60 19.45
C ARG A 440 22.48 7.76 19.41
N HIS A 441 21.80 6.73 19.92
CA HIS A 441 20.35 6.58 19.87
C HIS A 441 19.78 6.50 21.29
N PRO A 442 19.34 7.62 21.90
CA PRO A 442 18.78 7.63 23.25
C PRO A 442 17.48 6.79 23.30
N PRO A 443 17.34 5.77 24.17
CA PRO A 443 16.18 4.88 24.16
C PRO A 443 14.83 5.58 24.37
N MET A 444 14.80 6.70 25.12
CA MET A 444 13.59 7.50 25.35
C MET A 444 13.11 8.25 24.09
N TYR A 445 13.98 8.42 23.09
CA TYR A 445 13.71 9.18 21.86
C TYR A 445 13.89 8.38 20.58
N THR A 446 14.12 7.07 20.68
CA THR A 446 14.38 6.21 19.52
C THR A 446 13.21 5.26 19.30
N ASP A 447 12.69 5.25 18.07
CA ASP A 447 11.85 4.19 17.52
C ASP A 447 12.31 3.88 16.08
N SER A 448 11.64 2.93 15.42
CA SER A 448 11.94 2.53 14.05
C SER A 448 11.78 3.68 13.04
N PHE A 449 10.81 4.58 13.24
CA PHE A 449 10.59 5.73 12.36
C PHE A 449 11.73 6.76 12.48
N LEU A 450 12.18 7.06 13.71
CA LEU A 450 13.34 7.91 13.97
C LEU A 450 14.64 7.33 13.43
N LEU A 451 14.83 6.02 13.53
CA LEU A 451 15.95 5.33 12.90
C LEU A 451 15.87 5.40 11.37
N PHE A 452 14.68 5.21 10.79
CA PHE A 452 14.48 5.31 9.34
C PHE A 452 14.75 6.73 8.82
N MET A 453 14.33 7.76 9.57
CA MET A 453 14.67 9.15 9.26
C MET A 453 16.18 9.38 9.22
N LYS A 454 16.91 8.88 10.23
CA LYS A 454 18.37 8.96 10.26
C LYS A 454 19.01 8.17 9.10
N ALA A 455 18.49 7.01 8.74
CA ALA A 455 18.98 6.23 7.59
C ALA A 455 18.78 6.97 6.25
N ILE A 456 17.64 7.64 6.04
CA ILE A 456 17.38 8.44 4.84
C ILE A 456 18.23 9.71 4.79
N MET A 457 18.45 10.38 5.93
CA MET A 457 19.38 11.52 5.99
C MET A 457 20.81 11.08 5.66
N LEU A 458 21.25 9.92 6.18
CA LEU A 458 22.55 9.34 5.85
C LEU A 458 22.68 8.99 4.36
N PHE A 459 21.64 8.42 3.74
CA PHE A 459 21.57 8.22 2.30
C PHE A 459 21.65 9.55 1.53
N GLY A 460 20.97 10.59 2.04
CA GLY A 460 21.04 11.97 1.52
C GLY A 460 22.45 12.55 1.53
N ARG A 461 23.27 12.27 2.55
CA ARG A 461 24.68 12.69 2.58
C ARG A 461 25.49 12.07 1.45
N VAL A 462 25.24 10.81 1.10
CA VAL A 462 25.89 10.14 -0.04
C VAL A 462 25.46 10.77 -1.37
N THR A 463 24.17 11.04 -1.58
CA THR A 463 23.73 11.67 -2.82
C THR A 463 24.26 13.10 -2.95
N ASP A 464 24.24 13.90 -1.87
CA ASP A 464 24.86 15.23 -1.85
C ASP A 464 26.37 15.17 -2.13
N PHE A 465 27.10 14.22 -1.53
CA PHE A 465 28.53 14.02 -1.77
C PHE A 465 28.83 13.75 -3.25
N ASN A 466 28.14 12.77 -3.83
CA ASN A 466 28.30 12.39 -5.24
C ASN A 466 27.93 13.54 -6.19
N VAL A 467 26.79 14.18 -5.98
CA VAL A 467 26.31 15.29 -6.83
C VAL A 467 27.27 16.48 -6.74
N ARG A 468 27.70 16.89 -5.54
CA ARG A 468 28.63 18.02 -5.35
C ARG A 468 30.03 17.71 -5.89
N GLY A 469 30.47 16.45 -5.84
CA GLY A 469 31.70 15.98 -6.48
C GLY A 469 31.63 16.10 -7.99
N ASN A 470 30.58 15.54 -8.61
CA ASN A 470 30.38 15.56 -10.06
C ASN A 470 30.22 16.99 -10.62
N LEU A 471 29.51 17.88 -9.91
CA LEU A 471 29.34 19.29 -10.31
C LEU A 471 30.65 20.10 -10.33
N ARG A 472 31.71 19.61 -9.68
CA ARG A 472 32.99 20.34 -9.51
C ARG A 472 34.17 19.63 -10.18
N ASN A 473 33.98 18.43 -10.72
CA ASN A 473 35.03 17.64 -11.31
C ASN A 473 34.81 17.50 -12.83
N PRO A 474 35.63 18.14 -13.69
CA PRO A 474 35.44 18.12 -15.14
C PRO A 474 35.69 16.73 -15.76
N THR A 475 36.48 15.90 -15.09
CA THR A 475 36.67 14.47 -15.40
C THR A 475 35.97 13.68 -14.31
N GLY A 476 34.76 13.16 -14.61
CA GLY A 476 33.96 12.41 -13.64
C GLY A 476 34.72 11.23 -12.99
N PRO A 477 34.19 10.67 -11.88
CA PRO A 477 34.84 9.58 -11.15
C PRO A 477 35.18 8.41 -12.08
N THR A 478 36.36 7.82 -11.87
CA THR A 478 36.86 6.70 -12.68
C THR A 478 37.10 5.47 -11.83
N ARG A 479 36.88 4.28 -12.39
CA ARG A 479 37.08 3.01 -11.66
C ARG A 479 38.51 2.78 -11.13
N HIS A 480 39.52 3.42 -11.73
CA HIS A 480 40.91 3.34 -11.28
C HIS A 480 41.28 4.41 -10.22
N GLN A 481 40.37 5.33 -9.88
CA GLN A 481 40.60 6.32 -8.83
C GLN A 481 40.36 5.70 -7.45
N ASN A 482 41.34 5.78 -6.55
CA ASN A 482 41.13 5.43 -5.15
C ASN A 482 40.25 6.51 -4.46
N PRO A 483 39.00 6.20 -4.06
CA PRO A 483 38.09 7.20 -3.53
C PRO A 483 38.42 7.61 -2.09
N PHE A 484 39.18 6.81 -1.33
CA PHE A 484 39.61 7.13 0.04
C PHE A 484 40.61 8.30 0.11
N LEU A 485 41.12 8.76 -1.04
CA LEU A 485 41.89 10.00 -1.15
C LEU A 485 41.02 11.26 -1.28
N ILE A 486 39.70 11.11 -1.45
CA ILE A 486 38.75 12.21 -1.55
C ILE A 486 38.33 12.64 -0.13
N PRO A 487 38.49 13.91 0.27
CA PRO A 487 38.14 14.38 1.61
C PRO A 487 36.67 14.09 1.97
N GLY A 488 36.44 13.48 3.14
CA GLY A 488 35.11 13.10 3.62
C GLY A 488 34.61 11.73 3.15
N PHE A 489 35.31 11.06 2.22
CA PHE A 489 34.89 9.75 1.72
C PHE A 489 35.01 8.65 2.78
N THR A 490 36.14 8.59 3.49
CA THR A 490 36.44 7.58 4.51
C THR A 490 35.46 7.66 5.68
N GLU A 491 35.14 8.87 6.13
CA GLU A 491 34.17 9.14 7.18
C GLU A 491 32.76 8.69 6.78
N LEU A 492 32.40 8.90 5.50
CA LEU A 492 31.09 8.53 4.98
C LEU A 492 30.97 7.01 4.73
N ASP A 493 32.01 6.35 4.20
CA ASP A 493 32.09 4.88 4.04
C ASP A 493 31.90 4.17 5.38
N ASN A 494 32.69 4.54 6.40
CA ASN A 494 32.56 3.96 7.74
C ASN A 494 31.14 4.11 8.29
N LEU A 495 30.54 5.29 8.11
CA LEU A 495 29.21 5.58 8.61
C LEU A 495 28.10 4.78 7.92
N VAL A 496 28.14 4.63 6.59
CA VAL A 496 27.12 3.89 5.82
C VAL A 496 27.29 2.38 5.87
N ALA A 497 28.53 1.89 5.87
CA ALA A 497 28.83 0.47 5.78
C ALA A 497 28.91 -0.23 7.15
N HIS A 498 29.17 0.51 8.24
CA HIS A 498 29.40 -0.06 9.56
C HIS A 498 28.68 0.70 10.69
N ASP A 499 29.04 1.96 10.94
CA ASP A 499 28.82 2.57 12.26
C ASP A 499 27.35 2.75 12.60
N PHE A 500 26.52 3.16 11.62
CA PHE A 500 25.07 3.33 11.84
C PHE A 500 24.39 2.01 12.26
N LEU A 501 24.64 0.91 11.53
CA LEU A 501 24.02 -0.38 11.82
C LEU A 501 24.58 -1.03 13.10
N HIS A 502 25.88 -0.91 13.34
CA HIS A 502 26.54 -1.48 14.51
C HIS A 502 26.03 -0.84 15.83
N ASN A 503 25.78 0.47 15.81
CA ASN A 503 25.33 1.22 16.98
C ASN A 503 23.80 1.25 17.18
N LEU A 504 23.02 0.53 16.37
CA LEU A 504 21.58 0.35 16.64
C LEU A 504 21.36 -0.26 18.03
N PRO A 505 20.41 0.27 18.83
CA PRO A 505 20.03 -0.33 20.11
C PRO A 505 19.61 -1.79 19.94
N GLN A 506 19.87 -2.64 20.95
CA GLN A 506 19.70 -4.09 20.84
C GLN A 506 18.31 -4.53 20.33
N ILE A 507 17.25 -3.83 20.72
CA ILE A 507 15.86 -4.09 20.29
C ILE A 507 15.58 -3.77 18.81
N TYR A 508 16.46 -3.00 18.15
CA TYR A 508 16.35 -2.60 16.75
C TYR A 508 17.35 -3.33 15.83
N ARG A 509 18.15 -4.26 16.36
CA ARG A 509 19.14 -5.02 15.56
C ARG A 509 18.51 -6.13 14.71
N HIS A 510 17.24 -6.49 14.93
CA HIS A 510 16.50 -7.37 14.03
C HIS A 510 15.94 -6.62 12.82
N CYS A 511 15.81 -7.28 11.67
CA CYS A 511 15.44 -6.70 10.37
C CYS A 511 13.94 -6.33 10.23
N GLY A 512 13.24 -6.04 11.32
CA GLY A 512 11.80 -5.71 11.34
C GLY A 512 10.85 -6.88 11.08
N VAL A 513 11.34 -8.01 10.56
CA VAL A 513 10.55 -9.23 10.34
C VAL A 513 10.64 -10.13 11.58
N SER A 514 9.49 -10.44 12.18
CA SER A 514 9.36 -11.34 13.32
C SER A 514 8.39 -12.46 12.99
N ASP A 515 8.77 -13.71 13.25
CA ASP A 515 7.90 -14.88 13.11
C ASP A 515 7.42 -15.30 14.51
N ALA A 516 6.26 -14.78 14.91
CA ALA A 516 5.65 -15.05 16.21
C ALA A 516 4.63 -16.21 16.11
N PRO A 517 4.32 -16.92 17.22
CA PRO A 517 3.30 -17.98 17.23
C PRO A 517 1.92 -17.50 16.75
N ASP A 518 1.60 -16.22 16.96
CA ASP A 518 0.35 -15.59 16.54
C ASP A 518 0.36 -15.12 15.06
N GLY A 519 1.45 -15.38 14.34
CA GLY A 519 1.67 -15.03 12.94
C GLY A 519 2.89 -14.13 12.71
N SER A 520 3.45 -14.17 11.50
CA SER A 520 4.56 -13.29 11.13
C SER A 520 4.11 -11.82 11.07
N THR A 521 4.95 -10.91 11.56
CA THR A 521 4.72 -9.46 11.59
C THR A 521 5.89 -8.71 10.98
N ILE A 522 5.62 -7.51 10.45
CA ILE A 522 6.66 -6.63 9.91
C ILE A 522 6.52 -5.19 10.41
N ASP A 523 7.60 -4.72 11.01
CA ASP A 523 7.91 -3.30 11.14
C ASP A 523 8.57 -2.84 9.83
N THR A 524 7.81 -2.08 9.03
CA THR A 524 8.25 -1.65 7.70
C THR A 524 9.33 -0.58 7.77
N ASP A 525 9.35 0.25 8.82
CA ASP A 525 10.40 1.24 9.03
C ASP A 525 11.70 0.56 9.43
N LEU A 526 11.64 -0.39 10.36
CA LEU A 526 12.82 -1.11 10.79
C LEU A 526 13.39 -1.98 9.66
N TYR A 527 12.55 -2.56 8.80
CA TYR A 527 13.03 -3.19 7.57
C TYR A 527 13.83 -2.19 6.71
N MET A 528 13.34 -0.96 6.52
CA MET A 528 14.08 0.07 5.79
C MET A 528 15.39 0.48 6.49
N VAL A 529 15.42 0.61 7.82
CA VAL A 529 16.64 0.92 8.61
C VAL A 529 17.78 -0.02 8.28
N HIS A 530 17.50 -1.30 8.02
CA HIS A 530 18.51 -2.31 7.69
C HIS A 530 18.92 -2.31 6.21
N ILE A 531 18.09 -1.87 5.27
CA ILE A 531 18.42 -1.90 3.82
C ILE A 531 18.89 -0.56 3.24
N VAL A 532 18.51 0.58 3.83
CA VAL A 532 18.91 1.92 3.34
C VAL A 532 20.41 2.19 3.47
N PRO A 533 21.12 1.83 4.56
CA PRO A 533 22.57 2.02 4.67
C PRO A 533 23.36 1.21 3.62
N HIS A 534 22.88 0.03 3.26
CA HIS A 534 23.43 -0.76 2.15
C HIS A 534 23.18 -0.08 0.79
N ALA A 535 21.97 0.46 0.56
CA ALA A 535 21.71 1.26 -0.63
C ALA A 535 22.60 2.53 -0.69
N ALA A 536 22.89 3.17 0.46
CA ALA A 536 23.83 4.29 0.56
C ALA A 536 25.27 3.85 0.25
N THR A 537 25.70 2.69 0.77
CA THR A 537 27.02 2.07 0.49
C THR A 537 27.20 1.81 -1.01
N ILE A 538 26.21 1.19 -1.68
CA ILE A 538 26.22 0.99 -3.13
C ILE A 538 26.32 2.35 -3.84
N THR A 539 25.48 3.31 -3.46
CA THR A 539 25.46 4.65 -4.10
C THR A 539 26.81 5.36 -3.99
N LEU A 540 27.52 5.23 -2.86
CA LEU A 540 28.83 5.84 -2.63
C LEU A 540 29.94 5.18 -3.47
N HIS A 541 29.94 3.85 -3.57
CA HIS A 541 31.03 3.08 -4.16
C HIS A 541 30.84 2.74 -5.64
N ASN A 542 29.62 2.71 -6.18
CA ASN A 542 29.34 2.29 -7.55
C ASN A 542 30.19 2.99 -8.64
N PRO A 543 30.51 4.30 -8.56
CA PRO A 543 31.39 4.96 -9.56
C PRO A 543 32.86 4.47 -9.57
N TYR A 544 33.26 3.74 -8.52
CA TYR A 544 34.64 3.28 -8.28
C TYR A 544 34.75 1.75 -8.28
N VAL A 545 33.71 1.05 -8.73
CA VAL A 545 33.72 -0.42 -8.84
C VAL A 545 34.66 -0.84 -9.98
N ASP A 546 35.54 -1.79 -9.67
CA ASP A 546 36.39 -2.45 -10.65
C ASP A 546 36.45 -3.95 -10.36
N PHE A 547 35.97 -4.78 -11.28
CA PHE A 547 36.00 -6.25 -11.14
C PHE A 547 37.33 -6.85 -11.62
N ASP A 548 38.14 -6.09 -12.36
CA ASP A 548 39.48 -6.51 -12.80
C ASP A 548 40.47 -6.53 -11.60
N ASP A 549 40.26 -5.64 -10.62
CA ASP A 549 41.07 -5.55 -9.40
C ASP A 549 40.43 -6.28 -8.20
N ARG A 550 41.01 -7.42 -7.83
CA ARG A 550 40.60 -8.20 -6.65
C ARG A 550 40.81 -7.49 -5.32
N SER A 551 41.60 -6.41 -5.28
CA SER A 551 41.81 -5.58 -4.09
C SER A 551 40.88 -4.36 -4.03
N CYS A 552 40.01 -4.16 -5.04
CA CYS A 552 39.09 -3.02 -5.09
C CYS A 552 38.06 -3.09 -3.95
N VAL A 553 38.27 -2.24 -2.94
CA VAL A 553 37.38 -2.12 -1.77
C VAL A 553 35.96 -1.74 -2.20
N SER A 554 35.80 -0.87 -3.20
CA SER A 554 34.49 -0.46 -3.71
C SER A 554 33.68 -1.62 -4.30
N THR A 555 34.33 -2.52 -5.05
CA THR A 555 33.71 -3.75 -5.56
C THR A 555 33.24 -4.64 -4.41
N SER A 556 34.10 -4.86 -3.41
CA SER A 556 33.76 -5.64 -2.21
C SER A 556 32.59 -5.04 -1.42
N ARG A 557 32.60 -3.72 -1.21
CA ARG A 557 31.53 -2.94 -0.56
C ARG A 557 30.19 -3.09 -1.27
N CYS A 558 30.17 -2.87 -2.59
CA CYS A 558 28.95 -2.99 -3.40
C CYS A 558 28.37 -4.41 -3.36
N ILE A 559 29.19 -5.45 -3.57
CA ILE A 559 28.74 -6.85 -3.54
C ILE A 559 28.21 -7.23 -2.15
N HIS A 560 28.89 -6.84 -1.08
CA HIS A 560 28.42 -7.11 0.28
C HIS A 560 27.07 -6.44 0.57
N ALA A 561 26.92 -5.17 0.18
CA ALA A 561 25.68 -4.41 0.36
C ALA A 561 24.51 -4.97 -0.46
N ALA A 562 24.75 -5.38 -1.72
CA ALA A 562 23.73 -6.00 -2.57
C ALA A 562 23.23 -7.33 -1.97
N ARG A 563 24.15 -8.20 -1.54
CA ARG A 563 23.84 -9.46 -0.84
C ARG A 563 23.13 -9.25 0.49
N ALA A 564 23.43 -8.18 1.23
CA ALA A 564 22.72 -7.86 2.46
C ALA A 564 21.26 -7.45 2.21
N ILE A 565 21.00 -6.64 1.18
CA ILE A 565 19.64 -6.29 0.72
C ILE A 565 18.89 -7.54 0.26
N LEU A 566 19.55 -8.41 -0.52
CA LEU A 566 18.98 -9.68 -0.97
C LEU A 566 18.67 -10.63 0.21
N SER A 567 19.55 -10.73 1.20
CA SER A 567 19.32 -11.51 2.43
C SER A 567 18.13 -10.99 3.24
N ALA A 568 17.97 -9.66 3.34
CA ALA A 568 16.81 -9.04 3.97
C ALA A 568 15.52 -9.36 3.19
N TYR A 569 15.56 -9.33 1.86
CA TYR A 569 14.43 -9.77 1.02
C TYR A 569 14.11 -11.25 1.21
N TYR A 570 15.09 -12.16 1.20
CA TYR A 570 14.85 -13.60 1.39
C TYR A 570 14.17 -13.91 2.73
N LYS A 571 14.60 -13.26 3.82
CA LYS A 571 13.95 -13.39 5.15
C LYS A 571 12.49 -12.95 5.12
N LEU A 572 12.17 -11.90 4.37
CA LEU A 572 10.80 -11.44 4.19
C LEU A 572 9.99 -12.38 3.29
N SER A 573 10.53 -12.83 2.15
CA SER A 573 9.85 -13.71 1.20
C SER A 573 9.59 -15.13 1.73
N ALA A 574 10.30 -15.54 2.80
CA ALA A 574 10.03 -16.78 3.52
C ALA A 574 8.75 -16.73 4.38
N THR A 575 8.14 -15.55 4.56
CA THR A 575 6.89 -15.35 5.32
C THR A 575 5.68 -15.19 4.40
N SER A 576 4.47 -15.19 4.97
CA SER A 576 3.22 -14.88 4.25
C SER A 576 2.90 -13.37 4.13
N LEU A 577 3.86 -12.50 4.42
CA LEU A 577 3.67 -11.06 4.49
C LEU A 577 3.53 -10.40 3.12
N ASP A 578 2.60 -9.44 3.03
CA ASP A 578 2.35 -8.66 1.82
C ASP A 578 3.45 -7.60 1.62
N ILE A 579 4.46 -7.92 0.81
CA ILE A 579 5.59 -7.03 0.49
C ILE A 579 5.15 -5.70 -0.14
N THR A 580 3.94 -5.63 -0.73
CA THR A 580 3.43 -4.39 -1.32
C THR A 580 3.08 -3.33 -0.26
N ARG A 581 3.09 -3.69 1.03
CA ARG A 581 2.95 -2.78 2.18
C ARG A 581 4.28 -2.22 2.70
N LEU A 582 5.41 -2.57 2.11
CA LEU A 582 6.69 -1.93 2.42
C LEU A 582 6.66 -0.44 2.04
N HIS A 583 7.50 0.35 2.71
CA HIS A 583 7.78 1.73 2.29
C HIS A 583 8.28 1.74 0.83
N PRO A 584 7.75 2.60 -0.07
CA PRO A 584 7.98 2.46 -1.51
C PRO A 584 9.43 2.70 -1.96
N PHE A 585 10.26 3.29 -1.10
CA PHE A 585 11.72 3.37 -1.30
C PHE A 585 12.41 1.99 -1.36
N ALA A 586 11.82 0.92 -0.81
CA ALA A 586 12.35 -0.45 -0.91
C ALA A 586 12.61 -0.87 -2.37
N THR A 587 11.76 -0.42 -3.30
CA THR A 587 11.94 -0.69 -4.74
C THR A 587 13.22 -0.09 -5.32
N ILE A 588 13.68 1.06 -4.82
CA ILE A 588 14.95 1.67 -5.21
C ILE A 588 16.12 0.90 -4.58
N CYS A 589 16.01 0.45 -3.33
CA CYS A 589 17.03 -0.37 -2.70
C CYS A 589 17.24 -1.70 -3.45
N TRP A 590 16.15 -2.37 -3.85
CA TRP A 590 16.21 -3.59 -4.68
C TRP A 590 16.77 -3.32 -6.08
N TYR A 591 16.42 -2.20 -6.71
CA TYR A 591 17.01 -1.77 -7.98
C TYR A 591 18.52 -1.58 -7.87
N LEU A 592 18.99 -0.82 -6.87
CA LEU A 592 20.42 -0.56 -6.65
C LEU A 592 21.21 -1.85 -6.39
N ALA A 593 20.66 -2.79 -5.61
CA ALA A 593 21.25 -4.11 -5.44
C ALA A 593 21.33 -4.88 -6.78
N ALA A 594 20.23 -4.93 -7.55
CA ALA A 594 20.19 -5.61 -8.83
C ALA A 594 21.13 -4.97 -9.88
N VAL A 595 21.41 -3.67 -9.80
CA VAL A 595 22.40 -2.99 -10.65
C VAL A 595 23.83 -3.49 -10.37
N VAL A 596 24.16 -3.79 -9.10
CA VAL A 596 25.45 -4.42 -8.75
C VAL A 596 25.49 -5.86 -9.27
N GLU A 597 24.42 -6.63 -9.08
CA GLU A 597 24.37 -8.02 -9.58
C GLU A 597 24.44 -8.10 -11.11
N VAL A 598 23.86 -7.15 -11.85
CA VAL A 598 24.01 -7.06 -13.32
C VAL A 598 25.47 -6.83 -13.73
N GLN A 599 26.21 -5.98 -13.00
CA GLN A 599 27.64 -5.76 -13.27
C GLN A 599 28.49 -7.00 -12.92
N LEU A 600 28.20 -7.65 -11.79
CA LEU A 600 28.86 -8.89 -11.38
C LEU A 600 28.58 -10.04 -12.36
N CYS A 601 27.34 -10.15 -12.85
CA CYS A 601 26.97 -11.11 -13.90
C CYS A 601 27.73 -10.86 -15.21
N LYS A 602 27.90 -9.59 -15.61
CA LYS A 602 28.71 -9.23 -16.79
C LYS A 602 30.15 -9.72 -16.64
N TYR A 603 30.78 -9.48 -15.49
CA TYR A 603 32.12 -9.98 -15.20
C TYR A 603 32.23 -11.50 -15.30
N PHE A 604 31.28 -12.25 -14.73
CA PHE A 604 31.29 -13.72 -14.80
C PHE A 604 31.12 -14.25 -16.24
N ILE A 605 30.30 -13.60 -17.06
CA ILE A 605 30.17 -13.89 -18.49
C ILE A 605 31.49 -13.64 -19.22
N GLU A 606 32.18 -12.53 -18.92
CA GLU A 606 33.44 -12.15 -19.57
C GLU A 606 34.62 -13.08 -19.23
N ILE A 607 34.68 -13.63 -18.02
CA ILE A 607 35.68 -14.63 -17.62
C ILE A 607 35.28 -16.09 -17.92
N GLY A 608 34.03 -16.33 -18.34
CA GLY A 608 33.51 -17.65 -18.66
C GLY A 608 33.16 -18.55 -17.46
N ASP A 609 32.86 -17.95 -16.30
CA ASP A 609 32.44 -18.69 -15.09
C ASP A 609 30.92 -18.94 -15.12
N LEU A 610 30.54 -20.07 -15.71
CA LEU A 610 29.15 -20.46 -15.96
C LEU A 610 28.34 -20.72 -14.68
N ASP A 611 28.98 -21.26 -13.64
CA ASP A 611 28.31 -21.58 -12.37
C ASP A 611 28.01 -20.30 -11.60
N SER A 612 28.97 -19.36 -11.54
CA SER A 612 28.75 -18.05 -10.93
C SER A 612 27.77 -17.19 -11.74
N GLU A 613 27.85 -17.21 -13.08
CA GLU A 613 26.87 -16.58 -13.98
C GLU A 613 25.45 -17.07 -13.66
N GLN A 614 25.22 -18.39 -13.57
CA GLN A 614 23.89 -18.95 -13.31
C GLN A 614 23.35 -18.53 -11.93
N ASN A 615 24.21 -18.50 -10.90
CA ASN A 615 23.80 -18.09 -9.56
C ASN A 615 23.36 -16.61 -9.53
N VAL A 616 24.18 -15.70 -10.07
CA VAL A 616 23.88 -14.26 -10.08
C VAL A 616 22.65 -13.94 -10.94
N TRP A 617 22.42 -14.65 -12.05
CA TRP A 617 21.17 -14.57 -12.80
C TRP A 617 19.93 -14.88 -11.95
N GLY A 618 20.02 -15.85 -11.05
CA GLY A 618 18.96 -16.15 -10.08
C GLY A 618 18.72 -14.98 -9.12
N GLU A 619 19.78 -14.38 -8.58
CA GLU A 619 19.71 -13.24 -7.65
C GLU A 619 19.11 -11.98 -8.32
N ILE A 620 19.52 -11.69 -9.56
CA ILE A 620 18.92 -10.63 -10.40
C ILE A 620 17.41 -10.87 -10.56
N ASN A 621 17.01 -12.09 -10.92
CA ASN A 621 15.60 -12.41 -11.14
C ASN A 621 14.77 -12.34 -9.85
N VAL A 622 15.32 -12.72 -8.69
CA VAL A 622 14.65 -12.58 -7.39
C VAL A 622 14.28 -11.12 -7.11
N LEU A 623 15.24 -10.18 -7.27
CA LEU A 623 14.98 -8.74 -7.08
C LEU A 623 14.05 -8.18 -8.17
N ARG A 624 14.16 -8.67 -9.41
CA ARG A 624 13.28 -8.33 -10.52
C ARG A 624 11.82 -8.70 -10.22
N PHE A 625 11.58 -9.92 -9.72
CA PHE A 625 10.24 -10.37 -9.34
C PHE A 625 9.70 -9.65 -8.11
N ALA A 626 10.54 -9.29 -7.13
CA ALA A 626 10.16 -8.45 -5.99
C ALA A 626 9.59 -7.10 -6.45
N MET A 627 10.28 -6.43 -7.39
CA MET A 627 9.84 -5.17 -7.98
C MET A 627 8.55 -5.32 -8.80
N LEU A 628 8.39 -6.39 -9.56
CA LEU A 628 7.15 -6.65 -10.32
C LEU A 628 5.94 -6.96 -9.43
N GLU A 629 6.10 -7.74 -8.36
CA GLU A 629 5.01 -8.04 -7.41
C GLU A 629 4.61 -6.77 -6.64
N TYR A 630 5.56 -5.94 -6.19
CA TYR A 630 5.28 -4.59 -5.68
C TYR A 630 4.55 -3.74 -6.73
N GLY A 631 4.99 -3.84 -7.99
CA GLY A 631 4.41 -3.22 -9.18
C GLY A 631 2.92 -3.48 -9.39
N ARG A 632 2.40 -4.64 -8.95
CA ARG A 632 0.96 -4.98 -9.06
C ARG A 632 0.05 -4.06 -8.24
N ARG A 633 0.56 -3.52 -7.15
CA ARG A 633 -0.15 -2.58 -6.27
C ARG A 633 0.25 -1.14 -6.54
N SER A 634 1.53 -0.91 -6.84
CA SER A 634 2.18 0.39 -6.84
C SER A 634 3.15 0.49 -8.03
N PRO A 635 2.77 1.19 -9.12
CA PRO A 635 3.52 1.23 -10.39
C PRO A 635 5.01 1.60 -10.28
N ILE A 636 5.44 2.23 -9.19
CA ILE A 636 6.87 2.47 -8.92
C ILE A 636 7.71 1.19 -9.01
N GLY A 637 7.20 0.03 -8.57
CA GLY A 637 7.91 -1.25 -8.68
C GLY A 637 8.17 -1.66 -10.13
N THR A 638 7.12 -1.69 -10.95
CA THR A 638 7.22 -1.94 -12.40
C THR A 638 8.13 -0.93 -13.11
N ARG A 639 8.15 0.33 -12.65
CA ARG A 639 9.02 1.37 -13.19
C ARG A 639 10.50 1.09 -12.90
N GLN A 640 10.84 0.70 -11.67
CA GLN A 640 12.23 0.32 -11.33
C GLN A 640 12.68 -0.92 -12.10
N GLU A 641 11.80 -1.91 -12.28
CA GLU A 641 12.14 -3.11 -13.07
C GLU A 641 12.45 -2.79 -14.54
N ARG A 642 11.74 -1.85 -15.16
CA ARG A 642 12.06 -1.39 -16.54
C ARG A 642 13.39 -0.67 -16.66
N LEU A 643 13.79 0.10 -15.64
CA LEU A 643 15.12 0.70 -15.63
C LEU A 643 16.18 -0.40 -15.58
N LEU A 644 15.95 -1.46 -14.79
CA LEU A 644 16.83 -2.62 -14.74
C LEU A 644 16.88 -3.37 -16.08
N GLN A 645 15.74 -3.62 -16.73
CA GLN A 645 15.69 -4.22 -18.08
C GLN A 645 16.58 -3.45 -19.08
N GLY A 646 16.60 -2.11 -18.99
CA GLY A 646 17.44 -1.25 -19.82
C GLY A 646 18.94 -1.55 -19.71
N LEU A 647 19.41 -1.89 -18.51
CA LEU A 647 20.79 -2.26 -18.19
C LEU A 647 21.08 -3.74 -18.51
N MET A 648 20.12 -4.63 -18.25
CA MET A 648 20.24 -6.07 -18.51
C MET A 648 20.44 -6.40 -20.01
N ARG A 649 20.08 -5.50 -20.93
CA ARG A 649 20.19 -5.72 -22.40
C ARG A 649 21.57 -6.21 -22.86
N GLU A 650 22.65 -5.75 -22.23
CA GLU A 650 24.00 -6.19 -22.58
C GLU A 650 24.25 -7.64 -22.14
N ILE A 651 24.01 -7.97 -20.86
CA ILE A 651 24.21 -9.33 -20.35
C ILE A 651 23.25 -10.34 -20.99
N ILE A 652 22.02 -9.95 -21.36
CA ILE A 652 21.08 -10.79 -22.13
C ILE A 652 21.63 -11.16 -23.51
N ARG A 653 22.45 -10.30 -24.12
CA ARG A 653 23.08 -10.56 -25.42
C ARG A 653 24.35 -11.40 -25.31
N MET A 654 25.05 -11.35 -24.18
CA MET A 654 26.35 -12.00 -23.96
C MET A 654 26.25 -13.34 -23.21
N THR A 655 25.22 -13.54 -22.40
CA THR A 655 25.01 -14.72 -21.55
C THR A 655 24.97 -16.03 -22.35
N THR A 656 25.51 -17.09 -21.75
CA THR A 656 25.43 -18.45 -22.31
C THR A 656 24.13 -19.16 -21.93
N GLN A 657 23.36 -18.59 -21.00
CA GLN A 657 22.12 -19.17 -20.49
C GLN A 657 21.02 -19.10 -21.55
N LYS A 658 20.30 -20.21 -21.76
CA LYS A 658 19.26 -20.30 -22.81
C LYS A 658 18.00 -19.49 -22.51
N GLN A 659 17.66 -19.33 -21.23
CA GLN A 659 16.48 -18.60 -20.75
C GLN A 659 16.87 -17.76 -19.51
N PRO A 660 17.72 -16.73 -19.66
CA PRO A 660 18.32 -16.01 -18.54
C PRO A 660 17.28 -15.36 -17.62
N LEU A 661 16.14 -14.92 -18.16
CA LEU A 661 15.03 -14.32 -17.42
C LEU A 661 14.17 -15.32 -16.62
N GLU A 662 14.45 -16.63 -16.76
CA GLU A 662 13.82 -17.76 -16.07
C GLU A 662 14.83 -18.52 -15.18
N VAL A 663 16.09 -18.08 -15.11
CA VAL A 663 17.08 -18.66 -14.17
C VAL A 663 16.71 -18.29 -12.74
N GLY A 664 16.79 -19.25 -11.83
CA GLY A 664 16.30 -19.08 -10.45
C GLY A 664 14.77 -18.98 -10.32
N PHE A 665 14.02 -19.14 -11.42
CA PHE A 665 12.57 -19.27 -11.36
C PHE A 665 12.22 -20.53 -10.57
N PRO A 666 11.39 -20.44 -9.50
CA PRO A 666 10.90 -21.63 -8.84
C PRO A 666 10.11 -22.47 -9.86
N LEU A 667 10.60 -23.68 -10.17
CA LEU A 667 9.96 -24.59 -11.14
C LEU A 667 8.49 -24.97 -10.76
N TYR A 668 8.04 -24.53 -9.58
CA TYR A 668 6.65 -24.44 -9.20
C TYR A 668 6.12 -22.98 -9.28
N PRO A 669 5.55 -22.55 -10.42
CA PRO A 669 4.65 -21.39 -10.46
C PRO A 669 3.31 -21.64 -9.72
N PHE A 670 3.14 -22.82 -9.11
CA PHE A 670 1.94 -23.23 -8.38
C PHE A 670 2.28 -24.13 -7.17
N SER A 671 2.44 -23.54 -5.98
CA SER A 671 2.56 -24.27 -4.70
C SER A 671 1.38 -24.03 -3.74
N HIS A 672 0.22 -23.61 -4.25
CA HIS A 672 -1.05 -23.60 -3.50
C HIS A 672 -2.23 -24.31 -4.21
N SER A 673 -2.07 -24.78 -5.45
CA SER A 673 -3.18 -25.32 -6.26
C SER A 673 -3.02 -26.77 -6.75
N THR A 674 -1.84 -27.39 -6.62
CA THR A 674 -1.50 -28.68 -7.24
C THR A 674 -1.19 -29.82 -6.26
N ALA A 675 -0.99 -29.52 -4.96
CA ALA A 675 -0.59 -30.50 -3.94
C ALA A 675 -1.59 -31.66 -3.69
N PHE A 676 -2.78 -31.65 -4.32
CA PHE A 676 -3.81 -32.68 -4.21
C PHE A 676 -4.38 -33.16 -5.56
N ALA A 677 -3.59 -33.06 -6.64
CA ALA A 677 -3.91 -33.73 -7.89
C ALA A 677 -3.55 -35.24 -7.79
N LYS A 678 -4.47 -36.04 -7.24
CA LYS A 678 -4.39 -37.51 -7.24
C LYS A 678 -4.99 -38.10 -8.53
N ASP A 679 -4.38 -39.19 -9.02
CA ASP A 679 -4.49 -39.73 -10.38
C ASP A 679 -5.84 -40.32 -10.82
N ALA A 680 -6.07 -40.30 -12.15
CA ALA A 680 -6.84 -41.25 -12.98
C ALA A 680 -6.68 -40.84 -14.47
N VAL A 681 -5.67 -41.30 -15.24
CA VAL A 681 -5.52 -42.63 -15.92
C VAL A 681 -6.63 -42.85 -16.97
N SER A 682 -6.37 -43.02 -18.27
CA SER A 682 -5.79 -44.20 -18.98
C SER A 682 -5.47 -43.82 -20.45
N GLN A 683 -4.48 -44.34 -21.20
CA GLN A 683 -4.33 -45.66 -21.89
C GLN A 683 -3.18 -45.52 -22.94
N PRO A 684 -2.65 -46.58 -23.60
CA PRO A 684 -2.28 -47.93 -23.15
C PRO A 684 -0.80 -48.29 -23.50
N LEU A 685 -0.39 -49.55 -23.24
CA LEU A 685 1.00 -50.05 -23.28
C LEU A 685 1.68 -50.17 -24.66
N ALA A 686 3.01 -50.02 -24.66
CA ALA A 686 3.95 -50.83 -25.43
C ALA A 686 5.22 -51.11 -24.58
N ASN A 687 5.77 -52.33 -24.66
CA ASN A 687 6.85 -52.82 -23.79
C ASN A 687 8.27 -52.43 -24.29
N GLU A 688 9.18 -52.08 -23.37
CA GLU A 688 10.54 -52.66 -23.26
C GLU A 688 11.11 -52.42 -21.84
N PRO A 689 11.89 -53.34 -21.24
CA PRO A 689 12.46 -53.17 -19.90
C PRO A 689 13.91 -52.64 -19.95
N LEU A 690 14.18 -51.52 -19.25
CA LEU A 690 15.53 -51.05 -18.95
C LEU A 690 15.88 -51.25 -17.45
N PRO A 691 17.15 -51.53 -17.08
CA PRO A 691 17.49 -51.99 -15.73
C PRO A 691 17.59 -50.84 -14.71
N ALA A 692 17.27 -51.14 -13.44
CA ALA A 692 17.41 -50.19 -12.34
C ALA A 692 18.89 -49.96 -11.96
N PRO A 693 19.31 -48.70 -11.66
CA PRO A 693 20.63 -48.42 -11.12
C PRO A 693 20.73 -48.73 -9.62
N LEU A 694 21.83 -49.37 -9.23
CA LEU A 694 22.18 -49.66 -7.83
C LEU A 694 22.92 -48.47 -7.18
N PRO A 695 22.91 -48.35 -5.83
CA PRO A 695 23.52 -47.22 -5.12
C PRO A 695 25.05 -47.25 -5.17
N MET A 696 25.66 -46.08 -5.40
CA MET A 696 27.12 -45.88 -5.41
C MET A 696 27.69 -45.85 -3.99
N SER A 697 28.84 -46.51 -3.81
CA SER A 697 29.60 -46.55 -2.56
C SER A 697 30.65 -45.45 -2.45
N ILE A 698 30.99 -45.09 -1.21
CA ILE A 698 32.06 -44.15 -0.86
C ILE A 698 33.42 -44.86 -1.01
N SER A 699 34.43 -44.16 -1.53
CA SER A 699 35.85 -44.55 -1.38
C SER A 699 36.74 -43.32 -1.19
N THR A 700 37.87 -43.54 -0.52
CA THR A 700 38.75 -42.54 0.11
C THR A 700 40.01 -42.19 -0.71
N ALA A 701 40.79 -41.24 -0.18
CA ALA A 701 41.96 -40.61 -0.80
C ALA A 701 43.22 -41.49 -0.95
N ASP A 702 44.10 -41.07 -1.87
CA ASP A 702 45.58 -40.95 -1.75
C ASP A 702 46.09 -40.22 -3.03
N LEU A 703 46.85 -39.11 -3.01
CA LEU A 703 48.21 -38.79 -2.54
C LEU A 703 49.34 -38.92 -3.59
N SER A 704 49.82 -37.75 -4.04
CA SER A 704 51.22 -37.41 -4.43
C SER A 704 51.78 -37.74 -5.85
N PRO A 705 52.87 -37.05 -6.28
CA PRO A 705 53.07 -36.62 -7.69
C PRO A 705 54.42 -37.04 -8.32
N TYR A 706 54.67 -36.71 -9.61
CA TYR A 706 56.04 -36.43 -10.11
C TYR A 706 56.08 -35.60 -11.42
N ALA A 707 57.26 -35.04 -11.73
CA ALA A 707 57.55 -33.97 -12.71
C ALA A 707 57.73 -34.40 -14.19
N GLY A 708 57.84 -33.42 -15.11
CA GLY A 708 58.36 -33.67 -16.48
C GLY A 708 58.34 -32.51 -17.50
N MET A 709 59.43 -31.74 -17.59
CA MET A 709 59.89 -30.74 -18.59
C MET A 709 59.36 -30.76 -20.05
N GLY A 710 59.34 -29.58 -20.71
CA GLY A 710 60.07 -29.39 -22.00
C GLY A 710 59.48 -28.52 -23.15
N GLY A 711 60.22 -27.48 -23.57
CA GLY A 711 60.23 -26.84 -24.92
C GLY A 711 59.11 -25.81 -25.24
N MET A 712 59.32 -24.53 -25.60
CA MET A 712 60.17 -23.80 -26.59
C MET A 712 59.65 -23.77 -28.05
N GLY A 713 59.56 -22.53 -28.61
CA GLY A 713 59.22 -22.20 -30.01
C GLY A 713 57.97 -21.28 -30.10
N ALA A 714 57.99 -19.95 -30.25
CA ALA A 714 58.77 -18.97 -31.03
C ALA A 714 58.21 -18.67 -32.45
N ASN A 715 57.99 -17.36 -32.73
CA ASN A 715 57.75 -16.70 -34.03
C ASN A 715 56.37 -16.97 -34.73
N THR A 716 55.77 -16.06 -35.52
CA THR A 716 56.25 -14.76 -36.07
C THR A 716 55.10 -13.77 -36.40
N ALA A 717 55.51 -12.51 -36.63
CA ALA A 717 54.75 -11.32 -37.03
C ALA A 717 53.79 -11.41 -38.25
N GLY A 718 52.88 -10.42 -38.36
CA GLY A 718 52.13 -10.08 -39.56
C GLY A 718 51.42 -8.72 -39.47
N MET A 719 52.00 -7.66 -40.05
CA MET A 719 51.38 -6.32 -40.17
C MET A 719 50.50 -6.23 -41.42
N GLY A 720 49.44 -5.40 -41.36
CA GLY A 720 48.69 -4.97 -42.54
C GLY A 720 47.51 -4.08 -42.16
N GLY A 721 47.58 -2.78 -42.46
CA GLY A 721 46.47 -1.83 -42.27
C GLY A 721 45.96 -1.28 -43.59
N HIS A 722 44.75 -0.72 -43.61
CA HIS A 722 44.32 0.23 -44.65
C HIS A 722 43.11 1.11 -44.22
N THR A 723 43.40 2.41 -44.09
CA THR A 723 42.60 3.57 -44.56
C THR A 723 41.07 3.49 -44.74
N ALA A 724 40.36 4.25 -43.88
CA ALA A 724 39.41 5.33 -44.18
C ALA A 724 38.19 5.14 -45.13
N SER A 725 37.01 5.54 -44.64
CA SER A 725 36.00 6.30 -45.43
C SER A 725 35.07 7.12 -44.53
N MET A 726 34.75 8.36 -44.94
CA MET A 726 33.70 9.19 -44.34
C MET A 726 32.36 8.95 -45.03
N GLY A 727 31.26 9.04 -44.28
CA GLY A 727 29.91 9.08 -44.84
C GLY A 727 28.93 9.72 -43.86
N GLY A 728 28.71 11.03 -44.00
CA GLY A 728 27.66 11.72 -43.24
C GLY A 728 26.32 11.65 -43.95
N ASN A 729 25.22 11.59 -43.19
CA ASN A 729 23.89 11.95 -43.69
C ASN A 729 22.99 12.48 -42.55
N THR A 730 22.65 13.75 -42.68
CA THR A 730 21.38 14.40 -42.32
C THR A 730 20.37 13.60 -41.48
N ALA A 731 20.18 14.00 -40.22
CA ALA A 731 19.00 13.63 -39.42
C ALA A 731 17.91 14.71 -39.56
N SER A 732 16.69 14.31 -39.92
CA SER A 732 15.52 15.19 -39.95
C SER A 732 14.89 15.34 -38.56
N MET A 733 14.37 16.53 -38.25
CA MET A 733 13.53 16.71 -37.07
C MET A 733 12.16 16.05 -37.28
N GLY A 734 11.81 15.12 -36.40
CA GLY A 734 10.46 14.60 -36.23
C GLY A 734 10.23 14.34 -34.74
N GLY A 735 9.32 15.08 -34.11
CA GLY A 735 9.12 15.00 -32.66
C GLY A 735 8.13 13.93 -32.24
N ASN A 736 8.33 13.35 -31.05
CA ASN A 736 7.22 13.02 -30.16
C ASN A 736 7.63 12.74 -28.70
N THR A 737 6.77 13.21 -27.79
CA THR A 737 6.46 12.66 -26.45
C THR A 737 7.55 12.52 -25.37
N ALA A 738 7.36 13.32 -24.32
CA ALA A 738 8.02 13.44 -23.01
C ALA A 738 8.27 12.18 -22.13
N GLY A 739 8.39 10.97 -22.69
CA GLY A 739 8.67 9.75 -21.92
C GLY A 739 10.14 9.54 -21.51
N ASP A 740 11.08 10.03 -22.33
CA ASP A 740 12.50 9.64 -22.24
C ASP A 740 13.36 10.46 -21.26
N ILE A 741 12.79 11.48 -20.59
CA ILE A 741 13.55 12.36 -19.68
C ILE A 741 13.88 11.67 -18.33
N ALA A 742 13.37 10.45 -18.08
CA ALA A 742 13.74 9.66 -16.89
C ALA A 742 14.76 8.55 -17.17
N SER A 743 14.77 8.00 -18.39
CA SER A 743 15.65 6.90 -18.82
C SER A 743 17.09 7.35 -19.07
N LEU A 744 17.31 8.63 -19.36
CA LEU A 744 18.61 9.20 -19.75
C LEU A 744 19.57 9.55 -18.59
N TRP A 745 19.11 9.58 -17.33
CA TRP A 745 19.85 10.27 -16.24
C TRP A 745 20.35 9.39 -15.08
N MET A 746 19.89 8.15 -14.96
CA MET A 746 20.47 7.16 -14.03
C MET A 746 21.30 6.07 -14.75
N GLY A 747 21.65 6.28 -16.03
CA GLY A 747 22.23 5.26 -16.90
C GLY A 747 23.50 5.66 -17.67
N ASN A 748 24.07 6.85 -17.44
CA ASN A 748 25.31 7.29 -18.10
C ASN A 748 26.51 7.21 -17.16
N GLY A 749 27.07 6.00 -17.06
CA GLY A 749 28.31 5.67 -16.35
C GLY A 749 29.25 4.78 -17.16
N THR A 750 29.09 4.75 -18.49
CA THR A 750 29.95 4.01 -19.43
C THR A 750 30.24 4.92 -20.62
N GLY A 751 31.50 5.28 -20.83
CA GLY A 751 31.89 6.38 -21.72
C GLY A 751 31.93 6.04 -23.22
N LEU A 752 31.93 7.11 -24.00
CA LEU A 752 32.98 7.37 -24.99
C LEU A 752 33.86 8.51 -24.46
#